data_AF-A0A8H3E6J1-F1
#
_entry.id   AF-A0A8H3E6J1-F1
#
_cell.length_a   1.000
_cell.length_b   1.000
_cell.length_c   1.000
_cell.angle_alpha   90.00
_cell.angle_beta   90.00
_cell.angle_gamma   90.00
#
_symmetry.space_group_name_H-M   'P 1'
#
loop_
_entity.id
_entity.type
_entity.pdbx_description
1 polymer ?
#
loop_
_entity_poly.entity_id
_entity_poly.type
_entity_poly.pdbx_seq_one_letter_code
_entity_poly.pdbx_strand_id
1 'polypeptide(L)'
;MKLARALLVGFALGSSSVLGAKRIKGLSDNAQELFDIAMTYNDDGWDSIRGATGAGSARATAWYAVGLLARNDGSDAATARDIIQREIDAQYIVPGNPWYGTYKKTFEEPIPGTAQYPASIYNSYDPNWREFVGTAFILAIEEYSNLLGISLVNNMLASLKHAVLGGLTRVGLDGDNLDLIYTNPALMRAFSTGWLGNRIGDTNFTQTAEREAKSLYEIYQTSNNSLTEFNAPTYYGIDMWALSLWSKYAPKNSSLTKYGPLMLSGLWDTMGEYYNANLKNFAGPYDRTYGNGIEPDSAGAFLSKDVPRPHLASAQYIPPYPPSSNALFTTPTLEKSRTSPSTPTSSHQSPRMTKSLSGSPHGQHLPLPKFTTDPRMYSHSHGHSAADIIEALVEEDLERLRARKHRGAAPPASSDGTESSMTGSGLSALCTGEGLANVLPLKSKYFDWSCEYFLEPQMRQSEEDEPGSVTYNELMWRRQRNEKILYSTDHQAGVAPHCPWDRPVSHFSVDGPPLRTKFHQFDPHIAVIDDSASLSVWDWSKKKKVVTFNNGNPSGSAITGVHFVNEDAQTMILTASAEGTVRIFRNYDIQRCHDPLEMVTSFRALNHTIPLQKGSGLVSDWQQETGLLLVGGDSRVVRVWDGFQELCLAEIFTQMDTCVTSVAFDPEGPNAFLASSADGRLCLYDRRIGGNASLVRNWHRHQSWIESVHWQKGGNKAIMTASLDGEVRLWDLRDRDGVGISGKKWQPHGNALANFALHPKAAVFAASPPTTEHNRPLDPTRRQTLDPQQILPPCP
;
A
#
# COMPACT_ATOMS: atom_id res chain seq x y z
N MET A 1 -14.52 35.21 -12.97
CA MET A 1 -14.21 35.63 -14.34
C MET A 1 -13.20 34.74 -15.09
N LYS A 2 -12.24 34.03 -14.49
CA LYS A 2 -11.08 33.47 -15.23
C LYS A 2 -10.74 31.96 -15.14
N LEU A 3 -11.56 31.09 -14.51
CA LEU A 3 -11.25 29.64 -14.41
C LEU A 3 -11.30 28.89 -15.75
N ALA A 4 -12.11 29.39 -16.68
CA ALA A 4 -12.30 28.94 -18.05
C ALA A 4 -11.06 28.63 -18.92
N ARG A 5 -9.85 28.98 -18.47
CA ARG A 5 -8.71 29.30 -19.35
C ARG A 5 -7.41 28.56 -19.01
N ALA A 6 -7.45 27.49 -18.21
CA ALA A 6 -6.21 26.82 -17.74
C ALA A 6 -6.35 25.29 -17.50
N LEU A 7 -7.31 24.61 -18.14
CA LEU A 7 -7.88 23.35 -17.63
C LEU A 7 -7.53 22.06 -18.42
N LEU A 8 -6.30 21.91 -18.90
CA LEU A 8 -5.82 20.76 -19.69
C LEU A 8 -4.31 20.49 -19.44
N VAL A 9 -3.86 19.24 -19.51
CA VAL A 9 -2.45 18.75 -19.58
C VAL A 9 -2.51 17.25 -20.04
N GLY A 10 -1.49 16.37 -20.14
CA GLY A 10 -0.02 16.39 -20.09
C GLY A 10 0.55 15.00 -20.49
N PHE A 11 1.82 14.75 -20.84
CA PHE A 11 3.06 15.55 -20.87
C PHE A 11 4.16 14.82 -21.73
N ALA A 12 5.37 15.40 -21.85
CA ALA A 12 6.67 14.75 -22.19
C ALA A 12 6.98 14.17 -23.62
N LEU A 13 7.57 14.98 -24.52
CA LEU A 13 9.00 14.89 -24.92
C LEU A 13 9.34 15.84 -26.10
N GLY A 14 10.46 16.57 -26.01
CA GLY A 14 11.06 17.28 -27.17
C GLY A 14 11.47 18.72 -26.89
N SER A 15 12.68 19.11 -27.30
CA SER A 15 13.20 20.47 -27.13
C SER A 15 13.13 21.28 -28.42
N SER A 16 12.07 22.08 -28.58
CA SER A 16 12.01 23.17 -29.58
C SER A 16 11.67 24.50 -28.90
N SER A 17 12.33 25.57 -29.33
CA SER A 17 12.23 26.89 -28.70
C SER A 17 10.89 27.58 -28.98
N VAL A 18 10.03 27.70 -27.97
CA VAL A 18 8.80 28.50 -28.06
C VAL A 18 9.14 29.98 -28.15
N LEU A 19 9.10 30.51 -29.37
CA LEU A 19 9.24 31.93 -29.67
C LEU A 19 7.89 32.65 -29.42
N GLY A 20 7.72 33.22 -28.23
CA GLY A 20 6.78 34.33 -27.99
C GLY A 20 5.29 34.00 -28.06
N ALA A 21 4.80 33.11 -27.20
CA ALA A 21 3.35 32.90 -27.01
C ALA A 21 2.62 34.18 -26.55
N LYS A 22 1.40 34.41 -27.05
CA LYS A 22 0.55 35.54 -26.65
C LYS A 22 -0.03 35.32 -25.24
N ARG A 23 0.45 36.09 -24.26
CA ARG A 23 -0.13 36.09 -22.89
C ARG A 23 -1.61 36.47 -22.91
N ILE A 24 -2.45 35.62 -22.35
CA ILE A 24 -3.90 35.80 -22.25
C ILE A 24 -4.22 36.90 -21.24
N LYS A 25 -5.04 37.86 -21.66
CA LYS A 25 -5.38 39.05 -20.88
C LYS A 25 -6.09 38.70 -19.56
N GLY A 26 -5.33 38.71 -18.46
CA GLY A 26 -5.82 38.78 -17.09
C GLY A 26 -5.55 37.58 -16.18
N LEU A 27 -4.96 36.49 -16.70
CA LEU A 27 -4.45 35.37 -15.89
C LEU A 27 -3.35 35.86 -14.92
N SER A 28 -3.09 35.12 -13.83
CA SER A 28 -1.80 35.20 -13.11
C SER A 28 -0.71 34.54 -13.94
N ASP A 29 0.56 34.74 -13.57
CA ASP A 29 1.70 34.15 -14.26
C ASP A 29 1.66 32.61 -14.15
N ASN A 30 1.41 32.06 -12.96
CA ASN A 30 1.26 30.62 -12.74
C ASN A 30 0.09 30.01 -13.55
N ALA A 31 -1.04 30.72 -13.67
CA ALA A 31 -2.18 30.26 -14.47
C ALA A 31 -1.97 30.42 -15.98
N GLN A 32 -1.08 31.33 -16.41
CA GLN A 32 -0.61 31.40 -17.80
C GLN A 32 0.37 30.26 -18.09
N GLU A 33 1.33 29.99 -17.21
CA GLU A 33 2.30 28.90 -17.37
C GLU A 33 1.60 27.54 -17.45
N LEU A 34 0.58 27.29 -16.60
CA LEU A 34 -0.27 26.10 -16.70
C LEU A 34 -1.03 26.02 -18.03
N PHE A 35 -1.56 27.14 -18.55
CA PHE A 35 -2.21 27.18 -19.86
C PHE A 35 -1.26 26.99 -21.04
N ASP A 36 -0.04 27.51 -20.97
CA ASP A 36 0.94 27.37 -22.06
C ASP A 36 1.43 25.90 -22.14
N ILE A 37 1.59 25.24 -21.00
CA ILE A 37 1.79 23.77 -20.91
C ILE A 37 0.56 23.03 -21.45
N ALA A 38 -0.65 23.45 -21.06
CA ALA A 38 -1.91 22.85 -21.49
C ALA A 38 -2.05 22.79 -23.02
N MET A 39 -1.79 23.92 -23.67
CA MET A 39 -1.89 24.04 -25.12
C MET A 39 -0.79 23.25 -25.82
N THR A 40 0.45 23.26 -25.29
CA THR A 40 1.56 22.47 -25.85
C THR A 40 1.18 20.98 -25.94
N TYR A 41 0.68 20.39 -24.85
CA TYR A 41 0.29 18.98 -24.85
C TYR A 41 -0.86 18.65 -25.82
N ASN A 42 -1.84 19.55 -25.97
CA ASN A 42 -2.95 19.31 -26.88
C ASN A 42 -2.58 19.55 -28.35
N ASP A 43 -1.65 20.45 -28.64
CA ASP A 43 -1.06 20.60 -29.98
C ASP A 43 -0.23 19.36 -30.34
N ASP A 44 0.59 18.85 -29.42
CA ASP A 44 1.36 17.60 -29.60
C ASP A 44 0.44 16.38 -29.82
N GLY A 45 -0.71 16.36 -29.14
CA GLY A 45 -1.73 15.31 -29.24
C GLY A 45 -2.76 15.47 -30.36
N TRP A 46 -2.64 16.51 -31.21
CA TRP A 46 -3.66 16.83 -32.22
C TRP A 46 -3.50 16.04 -33.53
N ASP A 47 -4.37 15.05 -33.76
CA ASP A 47 -4.48 14.35 -35.04
C ASP A 47 -5.35 15.16 -36.01
N SER A 48 -4.69 15.90 -36.90
CA SER A 48 -5.37 16.70 -37.95
C SER A 48 -6.15 15.88 -39.00
N ILE A 49 -5.89 14.58 -39.13
CA ILE A 49 -6.60 13.68 -40.06
C ILE A 49 -7.93 13.26 -39.41
N ARG A 50 -7.89 12.79 -38.16
CA ARG A 50 -9.09 12.43 -37.38
C ARG A 50 -9.88 13.66 -36.91
N GLY A 51 -9.22 14.81 -36.80
CA GLY A 51 -9.79 16.04 -36.23
C GLY A 51 -10.02 15.94 -34.72
N ALA A 52 -9.17 15.20 -33.99
CA ALA A 52 -9.34 14.91 -32.57
C ALA A 52 -8.01 14.87 -31.81
N THR A 53 -8.09 15.07 -30.49
CA THR A 53 -7.00 14.89 -29.52
C THR A 53 -7.35 13.80 -28.50
N GLY A 54 -6.40 13.43 -27.63
CA GLY A 54 -6.62 12.45 -26.55
C GLY A 54 -7.00 11.06 -27.05
N ALA A 55 -6.27 10.55 -28.06
CA ALA A 55 -6.50 9.27 -28.74
C ALA A 55 -7.88 9.08 -29.42
N GLY A 56 -8.69 10.14 -29.55
CA GLY A 56 -10.08 10.07 -30.02
C GLY A 56 -11.06 10.25 -28.86
N SER A 57 -11.06 11.45 -28.27
CA SER A 57 -11.95 11.82 -27.18
C SER A 57 -12.65 13.14 -27.48
N ALA A 58 -13.98 13.11 -27.66
CA ALA A 58 -14.79 14.32 -27.87
C ALA A 58 -14.75 15.26 -26.65
N ARG A 59 -14.63 14.73 -25.42
CA ARG A 59 -14.35 15.54 -24.22
C ARG A 59 -13.08 16.36 -24.42
N ALA A 60 -11.96 15.71 -24.72
CA ALA A 60 -10.67 16.39 -24.87
C ALA A 60 -10.68 17.37 -26.05
N THR A 61 -11.30 16.95 -27.16
CA THR A 61 -11.37 17.70 -28.42
C THR A 61 -12.23 18.97 -28.30
N ALA A 62 -13.41 18.88 -27.66
CA ALA A 62 -14.22 20.04 -27.32
C ALA A 62 -13.51 20.98 -26.32
N TRP A 63 -12.75 20.46 -25.36
CA TRP A 63 -12.00 21.27 -24.39
C TRP A 63 -10.81 21.99 -25.08
N TYR A 64 -10.09 21.30 -25.99
CA TYR A 64 -9.02 21.90 -26.80
C TYR A 64 -9.53 23.01 -27.71
N ALA A 65 -10.74 22.88 -28.28
CA ALA A 65 -11.36 23.97 -29.04
C ALA A 65 -11.56 25.25 -28.18
N VAL A 66 -11.89 25.12 -26.89
CA VAL A 66 -11.93 26.28 -25.96
C VAL A 66 -10.52 26.84 -25.73
N GLY A 67 -9.52 25.98 -25.59
CA GLY A 67 -8.11 26.37 -25.46
C GLY A 67 -7.60 27.17 -26.68
N LEU A 68 -7.91 26.70 -27.88
CA LEU A 68 -7.63 27.39 -29.15
C LEU A 68 -8.32 28.78 -29.20
N LEU A 69 -9.61 28.87 -28.82
CA LEU A 69 -10.31 30.15 -28.71
C LEU A 69 -9.70 31.07 -27.62
N ALA A 70 -9.08 30.51 -26.59
CA ALA A 70 -8.39 31.24 -25.54
C ALA A 70 -7.04 31.81 -26.00
N ARG A 71 -6.22 31.01 -26.70
CA ARG A 71 -4.93 31.42 -27.27
C ARG A 71 -5.12 32.41 -28.42
N ASN A 72 -6.02 32.09 -29.35
CA ASN A 72 -6.39 32.90 -30.50
C ASN A 72 -5.17 33.44 -31.27
N ASP A 73 -4.23 32.54 -31.60
CA ASP A 73 -3.08 32.83 -32.44
C ASP A 73 -3.13 32.10 -33.79
N GLY A 74 -2.48 32.69 -34.80
CA GLY A 74 -2.45 32.16 -36.17
C GLY A 74 -3.82 31.74 -36.72
N SER A 75 -4.05 30.42 -36.74
CA SER A 75 -5.28 29.79 -37.25
C SER A 75 -6.21 29.22 -36.17
N ASP A 76 -5.87 29.34 -34.88
CA ASP A 76 -6.58 28.70 -33.75
C ASP A 76 -8.11 28.87 -33.82
N ALA A 77 -8.59 30.11 -34.02
CA ALA A 77 -10.02 30.42 -34.07
C ALA A 77 -10.72 29.98 -35.38
N ALA A 78 -9.99 29.51 -36.39
CA ALA A 78 -10.56 28.76 -37.51
C ALA A 78 -10.66 27.27 -37.15
N THR A 79 -9.56 26.68 -36.66
CA THR A 79 -9.49 25.28 -36.22
C THR A 79 -10.53 24.95 -35.15
N ALA A 80 -10.71 25.82 -34.15
CA ALA A 80 -11.73 25.64 -33.11
C ALA A 80 -13.17 25.64 -33.63
N ARG A 81 -13.46 26.42 -34.70
CA ARG A 81 -14.80 26.43 -35.31
C ARG A 81 -15.07 25.19 -36.14
N ASP A 82 -14.04 24.68 -36.82
CA ASP A 82 -14.09 23.40 -37.53
C ASP A 82 -14.32 22.24 -36.53
N ILE A 83 -13.51 22.16 -35.45
CA ILE A 83 -13.71 21.21 -34.36
C ILE A 83 -15.14 21.24 -33.81
N ILE A 84 -15.63 22.42 -33.40
CA ILE A 84 -16.97 22.55 -32.79
C ILE A 84 -18.07 22.13 -33.78
N GLN A 85 -17.93 22.40 -35.08
CA GLN A 85 -18.89 21.94 -36.07
C GLN A 85 -18.82 20.42 -36.28
N ARG A 86 -17.62 19.82 -36.34
CA ARG A 86 -17.44 18.36 -36.43
C ARG A 86 -18.02 17.61 -35.22
N GLU A 87 -17.86 18.15 -34.02
CA GLU A 87 -18.48 17.61 -32.79
C GLU A 87 -20.01 17.62 -32.89
N ILE A 88 -20.60 18.73 -33.36
CA ILE A 88 -22.06 18.83 -33.59
C ILE A 88 -22.51 17.80 -34.65
N ASP A 89 -21.77 17.67 -35.75
CA ASP A 89 -22.06 16.72 -36.83
C ASP A 89 -21.85 15.25 -36.39
N ALA A 90 -21.08 15.01 -35.34
CA ALA A 90 -20.87 13.71 -34.70
C ALA A 90 -21.86 13.41 -33.55
N GLN A 91 -22.84 14.27 -33.26
CA GLN A 91 -23.77 14.05 -32.15
C GLN A 91 -24.77 12.91 -32.43
N TYR A 92 -24.93 11.99 -31.48
CA TYR A 92 -25.88 10.89 -31.53
C TYR A 92 -27.30 11.35 -31.17
N ILE A 93 -28.10 11.65 -32.19
CA ILE A 93 -29.46 12.20 -32.06
C ILE A 93 -30.59 11.18 -32.25
N VAL A 94 -30.33 9.87 -32.14
CA VAL A 94 -31.38 8.84 -32.21
C VAL A 94 -32.16 8.78 -30.87
N PRO A 95 -33.47 9.08 -30.84
CA PRO A 95 -34.25 9.08 -29.59
C PRO A 95 -34.41 7.69 -28.97
N GLY A 96 -34.85 7.64 -27.70
CA GLY A 96 -35.18 6.40 -27.01
C GLY A 96 -33.99 5.51 -26.64
N ASN A 97 -32.77 6.03 -26.74
CA ASN A 97 -31.51 5.34 -26.43
C ASN A 97 -30.72 6.12 -25.36
N PRO A 98 -29.96 5.46 -24.47
CA PRO A 98 -29.22 6.14 -23.39
C PRO A 98 -28.14 7.10 -23.90
N TRP A 99 -27.66 6.88 -25.13
CA TRP A 99 -26.70 7.73 -25.83
C TRP A 99 -27.29 8.98 -26.46
N TYR A 100 -28.61 9.19 -26.44
CA TYR A 100 -29.22 10.38 -27.03
C TYR A 100 -28.56 11.66 -26.50
N GLY A 101 -28.17 12.55 -27.43
CA GLY A 101 -27.44 13.78 -27.14
C GLY A 101 -25.95 13.64 -26.83
N THR A 102 -25.38 12.43 -26.79
CA THR A 102 -23.93 12.21 -26.62
C THR A 102 -23.14 12.30 -27.92
N TYR A 103 -21.83 12.40 -27.79
CA TYR A 103 -20.87 12.60 -28.87
C TYR A 103 -20.03 11.33 -29.04
N LYS A 104 -19.61 11.03 -30.28
CA LYS A 104 -18.77 9.85 -30.59
C LYS A 104 -17.36 9.99 -30.00
N LYS A 105 -16.61 8.88 -29.96
CA LYS A 105 -15.16 8.86 -29.70
C LYS A 105 -14.37 9.33 -30.92
N THR A 106 -14.78 8.88 -32.10
CA THR A 106 -14.22 9.28 -33.40
C THR A 106 -15.34 9.45 -34.43
N PHE A 107 -15.13 10.27 -35.47
CA PHE A 107 -16.19 10.55 -36.46
C PHE A 107 -16.65 9.27 -37.18
N GLU A 108 -15.71 8.37 -37.45
CA GLU A 108 -15.88 7.08 -38.11
C GLU A 108 -16.62 6.04 -37.25
N GLU A 109 -16.81 6.28 -35.95
CA GLU A 109 -17.32 5.27 -35.03
C GLU A 109 -18.75 4.82 -35.41
N PRO A 110 -19.00 3.50 -35.57
CA PRO A 110 -20.31 2.99 -35.99
C PRO A 110 -21.38 3.20 -34.91
N ILE A 111 -22.65 3.13 -35.32
CA ILE A 111 -23.79 3.22 -34.41
C ILE A 111 -23.83 1.96 -33.52
N PRO A 112 -23.95 2.10 -32.18
CA PRO A 112 -24.09 0.96 -31.26
C PRO A 112 -25.37 0.16 -31.54
N GLY A 113 -25.31 -1.16 -31.39
CA GLY A 113 -26.43 -2.07 -31.62
C GLY A 113 -26.40 -2.81 -32.97
N THR A 114 -25.29 -2.75 -33.70
CA THR A 114 -25.06 -3.61 -34.87
C THR A 114 -24.39 -4.93 -34.45
N ALA A 115 -24.41 -5.95 -35.31
CA ALA A 115 -23.73 -7.23 -35.03
C ALA A 115 -22.20 -7.08 -34.91
N GLN A 116 -21.63 -6.09 -35.61
CA GLN A 116 -20.20 -5.75 -35.58
C GLN A 116 -19.85 -4.75 -34.46
N TYR A 117 -20.82 -3.95 -34.00
CA TYR A 117 -20.65 -3.04 -32.86
C TYR A 117 -21.83 -3.17 -31.87
N PRO A 118 -21.76 -4.18 -30.97
CA PRO A 118 -22.81 -4.43 -29.99
C PRO A 118 -23.09 -3.22 -29.09
N ALA A 119 -24.33 -3.13 -28.62
CA ALA A 119 -24.79 -2.10 -27.69
C ALA A 119 -24.28 -2.39 -26.27
N SER A 120 -23.27 -1.65 -25.80
CA SER A 120 -22.82 -1.64 -24.40
C SER A 120 -22.72 -0.21 -23.92
N ILE A 121 -23.48 0.13 -22.88
CA ILE A 121 -23.36 1.44 -22.21
C ILE A 121 -21.92 1.61 -21.69
N TYR A 122 -21.38 2.84 -21.79
CA TYR A 122 -19.98 3.24 -21.57
C TYR A 122 -18.94 2.66 -22.57
N ASN A 123 -18.95 1.35 -22.80
CA ASN A 123 -17.94 0.70 -23.64
C ASN A 123 -18.06 1.07 -25.13
N SER A 124 -19.28 1.11 -25.68
CA SER A 124 -19.53 1.57 -27.06
C SER A 124 -19.37 3.09 -27.10
N TYR A 125 -20.44 3.87 -26.94
CA TYR A 125 -20.34 5.31 -26.62
C TYR A 125 -20.51 5.50 -25.10
N ASP A 126 -19.88 6.53 -24.54
CA ASP A 126 -20.14 6.97 -23.18
C ASP A 126 -21.28 8.02 -23.18
N PRO A 127 -22.42 7.75 -22.52
CA PRO A 127 -23.48 8.74 -22.37
C PRO A 127 -23.04 10.00 -21.61
N ASN A 128 -22.10 9.90 -20.66
CA ASN A 128 -21.70 10.98 -19.75
C ASN A 128 -20.88 12.10 -20.45
N TRP A 129 -20.51 11.89 -21.72
CA TRP A 129 -19.68 12.84 -22.48
C TRP A 129 -20.43 14.10 -22.89
N ARG A 130 -21.76 14.06 -23.04
CA ARG A 130 -22.53 15.27 -23.36
C ARG A 130 -22.52 16.32 -22.25
N GLU A 131 -22.35 15.90 -20.99
CA GLU A 131 -22.18 16.82 -19.87
C GLU A 131 -20.79 17.49 -19.90
N PHE A 132 -19.73 16.77 -20.28
CA PHE A 132 -18.37 17.32 -20.47
C PHE A 132 -18.23 18.22 -21.71
N VAL A 133 -18.78 17.82 -22.86
CA VAL A 133 -18.79 18.63 -24.09
C VAL A 133 -19.74 19.82 -23.94
N GLY A 134 -20.89 19.63 -23.28
CA GLY A 134 -21.87 20.67 -23.04
C GLY A 134 -21.34 21.81 -22.16
N THR A 135 -20.63 21.49 -21.08
CA THR A 135 -19.98 22.51 -20.25
C THR A 135 -18.93 23.32 -21.02
N ALA A 136 -18.16 22.68 -21.91
CA ALA A 136 -17.21 23.36 -22.79
C ALA A 136 -17.90 24.24 -23.86
N PHE A 137 -18.99 23.77 -24.48
CA PHE A 137 -19.77 24.56 -25.45
C PHE A 137 -20.41 25.80 -24.81
N ILE A 138 -20.99 25.66 -23.61
CA ILE A 138 -21.54 26.79 -22.85
C ILE A 138 -20.45 27.83 -22.58
N LEU A 139 -19.28 27.37 -22.16
CA LEU A 139 -18.14 28.25 -21.91
C LEU A 139 -17.67 28.97 -23.19
N ALA A 140 -17.58 28.25 -24.31
CA ALA A 140 -17.20 28.80 -25.60
C ALA A 140 -18.16 29.93 -26.06
N ILE A 141 -19.47 29.75 -25.82
CA ILE A 141 -20.50 30.76 -26.12
C ILE A 141 -20.37 31.99 -25.21
N GLU A 142 -20.16 31.80 -23.90
CA GLU A 142 -20.06 32.91 -22.94
C GLU A 142 -18.77 33.75 -23.09
N GLU A 143 -17.60 33.13 -23.33
CA GLU A 143 -16.33 33.87 -23.42
C GLU A 143 -15.87 34.22 -24.85
N TYR A 144 -16.33 33.50 -25.88
CA TYR A 144 -15.76 33.57 -27.24
C TYR A 144 -16.79 33.60 -28.38
N SER A 145 -18.08 33.86 -28.11
CA SER A 145 -19.13 33.96 -29.15
C SER A 145 -18.81 34.97 -30.28
N ASN A 146 -17.99 35.98 -30.01
CA ASN A 146 -17.47 36.92 -31.02
C ASN A 146 -16.47 36.29 -32.02
N LEU A 147 -15.79 35.20 -31.65
CA LEU A 147 -14.90 34.43 -32.52
C LEU A 147 -15.65 33.30 -33.26
N LEU A 148 -16.67 32.71 -32.61
CA LEU A 148 -17.49 31.63 -33.16
C LEU A 148 -18.42 32.09 -34.29
N GLY A 149 -19.08 33.23 -34.11
CA GLY A 149 -20.08 33.75 -35.05
C GLY A 149 -21.49 33.16 -34.83
N ILE A 150 -22.51 33.94 -35.17
CA ILE A 150 -23.91 33.71 -34.77
C ILE A 150 -24.45 32.36 -35.25
N SER A 151 -24.12 31.94 -36.48
CA SER A 151 -24.62 30.67 -37.03
C SER A 151 -24.12 29.45 -36.25
N LEU A 152 -22.83 29.43 -35.88
CA LEU A 152 -22.25 28.33 -35.13
C LEU A 152 -22.79 28.32 -33.69
N VAL A 153 -22.93 29.48 -33.05
CA VAL A 153 -23.56 29.60 -31.72
C VAL A 153 -24.99 29.04 -31.72
N ASN A 154 -25.77 29.26 -32.79
CA ASN A 154 -27.11 28.67 -32.91
C ASN A 154 -27.06 27.13 -33.07
N ASN A 155 -26.11 26.59 -33.85
CA ASN A 155 -25.90 25.15 -33.97
C ASN A 155 -25.50 24.53 -32.62
N MET A 156 -24.60 25.18 -31.87
CA MET A 156 -24.19 24.75 -30.53
C MET A 156 -25.36 24.74 -29.54
N LEU A 157 -26.26 25.74 -29.59
CA LEU A 157 -27.47 25.78 -28.76
C LEU A 157 -28.46 24.64 -29.10
N ALA A 158 -28.54 24.23 -30.37
CA ALA A 158 -29.31 23.05 -30.75
C ALA A 158 -28.67 21.75 -30.22
N SER A 159 -27.36 21.59 -30.40
CA SER A 159 -26.57 20.46 -29.86
C SER A 159 -26.68 20.33 -28.34
N LEU A 160 -26.61 21.47 -27.63
CA LEU A 160 -26.84 21.57 -26.19
C LEU A 160 -28.26 21.14 -25.79
N LYS A 161 -29.29 21.42 -26.61
CA LYS A 161 -30.66 20.99 -26.35
C LYS A 161 -30.83 19.48 -26.48
N HIS A 162 -30.18 18.84 -27.46
CA HIS A 162 -30.14 17.36 -27.53
C HIS A 162 -29.39 16.77 -26.33
N ALA A 163 -28.26 17.37 -25.93
CA ALA A 163 -27.48 16.96 -24.77
C ALA A 163 -28.29 17.02 -23.45
N VAL A 164 -28.94 18.17 -23.18
CA VAL A 164 -29.78 18.35 -21.98
C VAL A 164 -30.96 17.37 -21.98
N LEU A 165 -31.67 17.20 -23.10
CA LEU A 165 -32.77 16.22 -23.18
C LEU A 165 -32.29 14.78 -22.94
N GLY A 166 -31.12 14.40 -23.47
CA GLY A 166 -30.49 13.11 -23.22
C GLY A 166 -30.16 12.87 -21.75
N GLY A 167 -29.53 13.85 -21.10
CA GLY A 167 -29.20 13.79 -19.67
C GLY A 167 -30.43 13.67 -18.78
N LEU A 168 -31.53 14.36 -19.14
CA LEU A 168 -32.82 14.31 -18.42
C LEU A 168 -33.63 13.03 -18.68
N THR A 169 -33.33 12.24 -19.71
CA THR A 169 -33.98 10.94 -19.97
C THR A 169 -33.36 9.76 -19.21
N ARG A 170 -32.24 9.97 -18.49
CA ARG A 170 -31.54 8.93 -17.71
C ARG A 170 -31.81 9.07 -16.22
N VAL A 171 -31.97 7.94 -15.54
CA VAL A 171 -32.38 7.86 -14.12
C VAL A 171 -31.62 6.81 -13.30
N GLY A 172 -30.47 6.31 -13.78
CA GLY A 172 -29.61 5.38 -13.02
C GLY A 172 -30.21 3.97 -12.84
N LEU A 173 -30.78 3.38 -13.90
CA LEU A 173 -31.36 2.03 -13.89
C LEU A 173 -30.72 1.13 -14.95
N ASP A 174 -30.88 -0.20 -14.80
CA ASP A 174 -30.49 -1.22 -15.80
C ASP A 174 -29.02 -1.13 -16.29
N GLY A 175 -28.09 -0.90 -15.35
CA GLY A 175 -26.66 -0.78 -15.62
C GLY A 175 -26.16 0.64 -15.89
N ASP A 176 -27.05 1.63 -15.85
CA ASP A 176 -26.73 3.05 -15.88
C ASP A 176 -26.27 3.54 -14.48
N ASN A 177 -25.10 4.20 -14.41
CA ASN A 177 -24.53 4.77 -13.20
C ASN A 177 -24.96 6.22 -12.88
N LEU A 178 -25.90 6.80 -13.64
CA LEU A 178 -26.30 8.21 -13.51
C LEU A 178 -27.28 8.48 -12.35
N ASP A 179 -26.91 8.06 -11.14
CA ASP A 179 -27.50 8.52 -9.88
C ASP A 179 -27.01 9.95 -9.54
N LEU A 180 -27.76 10.70 -8.73
CA LEU A 180 -27.29 11.95 -8.11
C LEU A 180 -26.14 11.72 -7.11
N ILE A 181 -25.98 10.48 -6.63
CA ILE A 181 -24.81 10.06 -5.83
C ILE A 181 -23.51 10.08 -6.66
N TYR A 182 -23.58 10.01 -8.01
CA TYR A 182 -22.41 10.19 -8.87
C TYR A 182 -22.23 11.68 -9.22
N THR A 183 -21.39 12.36 -8.44
CA THR A 183 -21.43 13.83 -8.27
C THR A 183 -21.09 14.64 -9.52
N ASN A 184 -19.97 14.39 -10.19
CA ASN A 184 -19.51 15.25 -11.29
C ASN A 184 -20.48 15.33 -12.48
N PRO A 185 -21.00 14.22 -13.06
CA PRO A 185 -21.97 14.32 -14.15
C PRO A 185 -23.28 14.96 -13.70
N ALA A 186 -23.72 14.76 -12.46
CA ALA A 186 -24.91 15.42 -11.91
C ALA A 186 -24.72 16.95 -11.76
N LEU A 187 -23.56 17.39 -11.24
CA LEU A 187 -23.20 18.81 -11.15
C LEU A 187 -23.15 19.49 -12.53
N MET A 188 -22.55 18.82 -13.53
CA MET A 188 -22.50 19.33 -14.91
C MET A 188 -23.86 19.30 -15.62
N ARG A 189 -24.71 18.30 -15.36
CA ARG A 189 -26.09 18.22 -15.90
C ARG A 189 -26.97 19.35 -15.37
N ALA A 190 -26.98 19.57 -14.06
CA ALA A 190 -27.75 20.63 -13.43
C ALA A 190 -27.33 22.01 -13.98
N PHE A 191 -26.01 22.26 -14.11
CA PHE A 191 -25.50 23.48 -14.74
C PHE A 191 -26.00 23.67 -16.17
N SER A 192 -25.79 22.66 -17.01
CA SER A 192 -26.07 22.75 -18.45
C SER A 192 -27.56 22.94 -18.72
N THR A 193 -28.40 22.24 -17.94
CA THR A 193 -29.86 22.37 -17.97
C THR A 193 -30.32 23.76 -17.52
N GLY A 194 -29.79 24.27 -16.40
CA GLY A 194 -30.17 25.57 -15.83
C GLY A 194 -29.73 26.76 -16.69
N TRP A 195 -28.49 26.72 -17.20
CA TRP A 195 -27.99 27.74 -18.13
C TRP A 195 -28.77 27.73 -19.44
N LEU A 196 -28.96 26.56 -20.06
CA LEU A 196 -29.67 26.47 -21.35
C LEU A 196 -31.13 26.90 -21.22
N GLY A 197 -31.82 26.44 -20.16
CA GLY A 197 -33.20 26.82 -19.89
C GLY A 197 -33.35 28.34 -19.77
N ASN A 198 -32.47 29.00 -19.00
CA ASN A 198 -32.45 30.46 -18.89
C ASN A 198 -32.08 31.14 -20.22
N ARG A 199 -31.20 30.54 -21.03
CA ARG A 199 -30.76 31.09 -22.33
C ARG A 199 -31.85 31.04 -23.41
N ILE A 200 -32.73 30.03 -23.39
CA ILE A 200 -33.80 29.84 -24.39
C ILE A 200 -35.22 30.15 -23.87
N GLY A 201 -35.37 30.48 -22.58
CA GLY A 201 -36.66 30.77 -21.96
C GLY A 201 -37.47 29.52 -21.55
N ASP A 202 -36.82 28.36 -21.39
CA ASP A 202 -37.50 27.11 -21.01
C ASP A 202 -37.67 27.01 -19.48
N THR A 203 -38.93 27.08 -19.04
CA THR A 203 -39.34 27.00 -17.64
C THR A 203 -39.21 25.60 -17.05
N ASN A 204 -39.26 24.54 -17.86
CA ASN A 204 -39.15 23.16 -17.38
C ASN A 204 -37.67 22.82 -17.11
N PHE A 205 -36.77 23.22 -18.00
CA PHE A 205 -35.33 23.08 -17.78
C PHE A 205 -34.86 23.86 -16.55
N THR A 206 -35.25 25.13 -16.41
CA THR A 206 -34.89 25.93 -15.22
C THR A 206 -35.45 25.34 -13.92
N GLN A 207 -36.73 24.94 -13.86
CA GLN A 207 -37.29 24.30 -12.66
C GLN A 207 -36.65 22.94 -12.33
N THR A 208 -36.21 22.18 -13.33
CA THR A 208 -35.51 20.91 -13.12
C THR A 208 -34.12 21.15 -12.54
N ALA A 209 -33.36 22.09 -13.11
CA ALA A 209 -32.03 22.46 -12.60
C ALA A 209 -32.07 23.01 -11.16
N GLU A 210 -33.10 23.80 -10.81
CA GLU A 210 -33.32 24.25 -9.43
C GLU A 210 -33.53 23.08 -8.46
N ARG A 211 -34.28 22.05 -8.89
CA ARG A 211 -34.54 20.84 -8.09
C ARG A 211 -33.26 20.02 -7.90
N GLU A 212 -32.54 19.75 -8.99
CA GLU A 212 -31.27 19.01 -8.95
C GLU A 212 -30.23 19.73 -8.09
N ALA A 213 -30.08 21.04 -8.26
CA ALA A 213 -29.13 21.84 -7.48
C ALA A 213 -29.45 21.84 -5.97
N LYS A 214 -30.73 21.82 -5.61
CA LYS A 214 -31.16 21.66 -4.21
C LYS A 214 -30.85 20.26 -3.69
N SER A 215 -31.18 19.20 -4.43
CA SER A 215 -30.92 17.82 -4.00
C SER A 215 -29.43 17.49 -3.90
N LEU A 216 -28.58 18.00 -4.81
CA LEU A 216 -27.12 17.85 -4.73
C LEU A 216 -26.54 18.55 -3.50
N TYR A 217 -27.04 19.75 -3.16
CA TYR A 217 -26.66 20.43 -1.93
C TYR A 217 -27.15 19.70 -0.67
N GLU A 218 -28.34 19.12 -0.69
CA GLU A 218 -28.85 18.29 0.42
C GLU A 218 -28.00 17.02 0.62
N ILE A 219 -27.61 16.33 -0.46
CA ILE A 219 -26.67 15.19 -0.42
C ILE A 219 -25.33 15.61 0.21
N TYR A 220 -24.74 16.72 -0.26
CA TYR A 220 -23.50 17.29 0.28
C TYR A 220 -23.60 17.60 1.79
N GLN A 221 -24.70 18.22 2.23
CA GLN A 221 -24.92 18.49 3.65
C GLN A 221 -25.07 17.21 4.48
N THR A 222 -25.77 16.18 3.97
CA THR A 222 -25.87 14.88 4.66
C THR A 222 -24.56 14.10 4.67
N SER A 223 -23.70 14.32 3.67
CA SER A 223 -22.37 13.70 3.52
C SER A 223 -21.28 14.50 4.27
N ASN A 224 -21.63 15.00 5.46
CA ASN A 224 -20.75 15.77 6.35
C ASN A 224 -20.08 17.02 5.71
N ASN A 225 -20.79 17.71 4.80
CA ASN A 225 -20.25 18.81 3.97
C ASN A 225 -19.10 18.39 3.04
N SER A 226 -19.16 17.17 2.51
CA SER A 226 -18.29 16.70 1.45
C SER A 226 -19.10 16.16 0.27
N LEU A 227 -18.43 15.91 -0.86
CA LEU A 227 -19.02 15.20 -1.98
C LEU A 227 -18.95 13.69 -1.72
N THR A 228 -19.84 12.93 -2.36
CA THR A 228 -19.96 11.47 -2.17
C THR A 228 -18.71 10.72 -2.63
N GLU A 229 -18.03 11.19 -3.67
CA GLU A 229 -16.72 10.69 -4.13
C GLU A 229 -15.59 11.24 -3.21
N PHE A 230 -15.63 10.87 -1.93
CA PHE A 230 -14.79 11.44 -0.88
C PHE A 230 -13.29 11.29 -1.17
N ASN A 231 -12.59 12.41 -1.09
CA ASN A 231 -11.13 12.55 -1.18
C ASN A 231 -10.55 11.91 -2.47
N ALA A 232 -11.25 12.06 -3.59
CA ALA A 232 -10.87 11.47 -4.87
C ALA A 232 -10.22 12.53 -5.80
N PRO A 233 -8.88 12.58 -5.96
CA PRO A 233 -8.20 13.66 -6.66
C PRO A 233 -8.61 13.77 -8.13
N THR A 234 -8.82 12.63 -8.80
CA THR A 234 -9.24 12.55 -10.21
C THR A 234 -10.64 13.13 -10.44
N TYR A 235 -11.53 13.06 -9.46
CA TYR A 235 -12.92 13.53 -9.56
C TYR A 235 -13.08 14.97 -9.06
N TYR A 236 -12.39 15.34 -7.98
CA TYR A 236 -12.40 16.67 -7.38
C TYR A 236 -12.12 17.79 -8.41
N GLY A 237 -11.20 17.59 -9.37
CA GLY A 237 -10.96 18.56 -10.43
C GLY A 237 -12.19 18.82 -11.33
N ILE A 238 -13.02 17.81 -11.58
CA ILE A 238 -14.26 17.94 -12.36
C ILE A 238 -15.37 18.60 -11.55
N ASP A 239 -15.44 18.31 -10.25
CA ASP A 239 -16.40 18.95 -9.34
C ASP A 239 -16.06 20.44 -9.17
N MET A 240 -14.79 20.79 -8.98
CA MET A 240 -14.30 22.17 -8.97
C MET A 240 -14.62 22.92 -10.27
N TRP A 241 -14.47 22.27 -11.43
CA TRP A 241 -14.90 22.81 -12.72
C TRP A 241 -16.39 23.12 -12.73
N ALA A 242 -17.24 22.13 -12.45
CA ALA A 242 -18.68 22.28 -12.48
C ALA A 242 -19.18 23.35 -11.50
N LEU A 243 -18.71 23.33 -10.25
CA LEU A 243 -19.06 24.30 -9.21
C LEU A 243 -18.55 25.71 -9.52
N SER A 244 -17.43 25.84 -10.24
CA SER A 244 -16.96 27.13 -10.76
C SER A 244 -17.82 27.67 -11.90
N LEU A 245 -18.36 26.79 -12.75
CA LEU A 245 -19.36 27.16 -13.76
C LEU A 245 -20.68 27.60 -13.12
N TRP A 246 -21.16 26.89 -12.09
CA TRP A 246 -22.31 27.32 -11.25
C TRP A 246 -22.07 28.72 -10.69
N SER A 247 -20.90 28.94 -10.08
CA SER A 247 -20.55 30.19 -9.40
C SER A 247 -20.38 31.38 -10.35
N LYS A 248 -20.00 31.17 -11.61
CA LYS A 248 -19.75 32.25 -12.59
C LYS A 248 -20.91 32.50 -13.57
N TYR A 249 -21.51 31.45 -14.13
CA TYR A 249 -22.36 31.55 -15.32
C TYR A 249 -23.82 31.14 -15.11
N ALA A 250 -24.16 30.46 -14.01
CA ALA A 250 -25.56 30.09 -13.76
C ALA A 250 -26.43 31.35 -13.50
N PRO A 251 -27.77 31.27 -13.66
CA PRO A 251 -28.64 32.43 -13.55
C PRO A 251 -28.55 33.07 -12.17
N LYS A 252 -28.41 34.41 -12.08
CA LYS A 252 -28.07 35.13 -10.82
C LYS A 252 -28.99 34.90 -9.61
N ASN A 253 -30.21 34.41 -9.85
CA ASN A 253 -31.22 34.14 -8.82
C ASN A 253 -31.47 32.62 -8.66
N SER A 254 -30.52 31.78 -9.09
CA SER A 254 -30.63 30.31 -9.07
C SER A 254 -30.10 29.69 -7.77
N SER A 255 -30.65 28.53 -7.42
CA SER A 255 -30.06 27.64 -6.42
C SER A 255 -28.62 27.27 -6.76
N LEU A 256 -28.26 27.20 -8.06
CA LEU A 256 -26.89 26.94 -8.49
C LEU A 256 -25.93 28.06 -8.06
N THR A 257 -26.29 29.33 -8.31
CA THR A 257 -25.48 30.48 -7.85
C THR A 257 -25.41 30.63 -6.34
N LYS A 258 -26.36 30.05 -5.61
CA LYS A 258 -26.42 30.05 -4.14
C LYS A 258 -25.56 28.94 -3.52
N TYR A 259 -25.66 27.71 -4.04
CA TYR A 259 -25.06 26.52 -3.44
C TYR A 259 -23.67 26.19 -4.03
N GLY A 260 -23.42 26.54 -5.29
CA GLY A 260 -22.13 26.31 -5.96
C GLY A 260 -20.93 26.86 -5.18
N PRO A 261 -20.93 28.15 -4.76
CA PRO A 261 -19.86 28.72 -3.94
C PRO A 261 -19.64 28.02 -2.59
N LEU A 262 -20.70 27.50 -1.97
CA LEU A 262 -20.64 26.86 -0.66
C LEU A 262 -20.01 25.45 -0.73
N MET A 263 -20.40 24.67 -1.74
CA MET A 263 -19.80 23.35 -2.00
C MET A 263 -18.36 23.51 -2.49
N LEU A 264 -18.07 24.54 -3.30
CA LEU A 264 -16.71 24.84 -3.75
C LEU A 264 -15.79 25.25 -2.59
N SER A 265 -16.31 25.96 -1.59
CA SER A 265 -15.57 26.23 -0.33
C SER A 265 -15.20 24.94 0.37
N GLY A 266 -16.18 24.13 0.77
CA GLY A 266 -15.89 22.92 1.56
C GLY A 266 -15.05 21.88 0.81
N LEU A 267 -15.12 21.86 -0.53
CA LEU A 267 -14.21 21.10 -1.37
C LEU A 267 -12.76 21.63 -1.27
N TRP A 268 -12.55 22.95 -1.37
CA TRP A 268 -11.24 23.58 -1.12
C TRP A 268 -10.74 23.35 0.32
N ASP A 269 -11.61 23.46 1.32
CA ASP A 269 -11.28 23.28 2.73
C ASP A 269 -10.87 21.81 2.98
N THR A 270 -11.63 20.84 2.47
CA THR A 270 -11.26 19.40 2.46
C THR A 270 -9.92 19.19 1.76
N MET A 271 -9.72 19.79 0.58
CA MET A 271 -8.48 19.59 -0.17
C MET A 271 -7.26 20.18 0.56
N GLY A 272 -7.43 21.28 1.29
CA GLY A 272 -6.38 21.84 2.16
C GLY A 272 -6.09 21.00 3.41
N GLU A 273 -7.05 20.20 3.89
CA GLU A 273 -6.87 19.29 5.03
C GLU A 273 -6.11 18.01 4.64
N TYR A 274 -6.44 17.39 3.50
CA TYR A 274 -5.88 16.09 3.10
C TYR A 274 -4.67 16.17 2.14
N TYR A 275 -4.41 17.31 1.48
CA TYR A 275 -3.26 17.43 0.57
C TYR A 275 -1.92 17.64 1.30
N ASN A 276 -0.98 16.71 1.12
CA ASN A 276 0.38 16.85 1.62
C ASN A 276 1.31 17.44 0.57
N ALA A 277 1.58 18.75 0.67
CA ALA A 277 2.42 19.49 -0.26
C ALA A 277 3.86 18.95 -0.43
N ASN A 278 4.42 18.27 0.58
CA ASN A 278 5.75 17.67 0.48
C ASN A 278 5.74 16.35 -0.31
N LEU A 279 4.66 15.56 -0.18
CA LEU A 279 4.48 14.28 -0.88
C LEU A 279 3.82 14.46 -2.26
N LYS A 280 3.25 15.64 -2.53
CA LYS A 280 2.43 15.97 -3.72
C LYS A 280 1.23 15.03 -3.92
N ASN A 281 0.69 14.53 -2.82
CA ASN A 281 -0.37 13.52 -2.79
C ASN A 281 -1.46 13.89 -1.76
N PHE A 282 -2.65 13.30 -1.90
CA PHE A 282 -3.69 13.33 -0.87
C PHE A 282 -3.49 12.16 0.10
N ALA A 283 -3.56 12.44 1.40
CA ALA A 283 -3.62 11.40 2.43
C ALA A 283 -5.04 10.82 2.50
N GLY A 284 -5.18 9.49 2.58
CA GLY A 284 -6.47 8.80 2.60
C GLY A 284 -7.29 8.99 3.90
N PRO A 285 -8.50 8.39 3.99
CA PRO A 285 -9.06 7.39 3.07
C PRO A 285 -9.59 8.00 1.76
N TYR A 286 -9.77 7.17 0.74
CA TYR A 286 -10.30 7.54 -0.57
C TYR A 286 -11.51 6.65 -0.86
N ASP A 287 -12.61 7.20 -1.39
CA ASP A 287 -13.76 6.39 -1.81
C ASP A 287 -13.52 5.73 -3.19
N ARG A 288 -13.10 6.54 -4.17
CA ARG A 288 -12.95 6.11 -5.56
C ARG A 288 -11.88 6.91 -6.29
N THR A 289 -10.66 6.38 -6.38
CA THR A 289 -9.56 7.06 -7.07
C THR A 289 -8.84 6.17 -8.09
N TYR A 290 -8.35 6.79 -9.17
CA TYR A 290 -7.43 6.16 -10.13
C TYR A 290 -5.95 6.54 -9.86
N GLY A 291 -5.70 7.57 -9.05
CA GLY A 291 -4.36 8.08 -8.74
C GLY A 291 -4.33 8.95 -7.48
N ASN A 292 -3.28 8.82 -6.67
CA ASN A 292 -3.20 9.46 -5.34
C ASN A 292 -2.55 10.86 -5.36
N GLY A 293 -2.01 11.29 -6.50
CA GLY A 293 -1.46 12.62 -6.71
C GLY A 293 -2.49 13.61 -7.26
N ILE A 294 -2.14 14.89 -7.29
CA ILE A 294 -2.78 15.81 -8.24
C ILE A 294 -2.16 15.51 -9.60
N GLU A 295 -2.74 14.56 -10.32
CA GLU A 295 -2.35 14.27 -11.70
C GLU A 295 -2.64 15.48 -12.60
N PRO A 296 -1.88 15.69 -13.69
CA PRO A 296 -2.00 16.90 -14.50
C PRO A 296 -3.43 17.14 -15.02
N ASP A 297 -4.12 16.06 -15.42
CA ASP A 297 -5.55 16.00 -15.77
C ASP A 297 -6.51 16.59 -14.73
N SER A 298 -6.13 16.57 -13.45
CA SER A 298 -6.87 17.15 -12.33
C SER A 298 -6.35 18.54 -11.92
N ALA A 299 -5.05 18.82 -12.13
CA ALA A 299 -4.39 20.06 -11.74
C ALA A 299 -5.01 21.34 -12.35
N GLY A 300 -5.54 21.24 -13.57
CA GLY A 300 -6.11 22.36 -14.31
C GLY A 300 -7.22 23.13 -13.56
N ALA A 301 -8.00 22.44 -12.73
CA ALA A 301 -9.15 23.03 -12.04
C ALA A 301 -8.78 23.95 -10.86
N PHE A 302 -7.56 23.82 -10.33
CA PHE A 302 -7.16 24.47 -9.09
C PHE A 302 -6.94 25.99 -9.24
N LEU A 303 -6.43 26.46 -10.39
CA LEU A 303 -5.94 27.82 -10.50
C LEU A 303 -6.91 28.77 -11.20
N SER A 304 -7.76 29.46 -10.41
CA SER A 304 -8.41 30.67 -10.92
C SER A 304 -8.57 31.83 -9.94
N LYS A 305 -8.64 33.00 -10.57
CA LYS A 305 -8.63 34.33 -9.97
C LYS A 305 -9.97 34.77 -9.34
N ASP A 306 -10.99 33.92 -9.35
CA ASP A 306 -12.37 34.33 -9.06
C ASP A 306 -13.25 33.25 -8.40
N VAL A 307 -12.65 32.28 -7.70
CA VAL A 307 -13.39 31.50 -6.69
C VAL A 307 -13.85 32.49 -5.59
N PRO A 308 -15.12 32.46 -5.14
CA PRO A 308 -15.56 33.28 -4.02
C PRO A 308 -14.78 32.91 -2.75
N ARG A 309 -13.85 33.78 -2.33
CA ARG A 309 -12.96 33.53 -1.19
C ARG A 309 -13.78 33.55 0.11
N PRO A 310 -13.80 32.47 0.92
CA PRO A 310 -14.49 32.47 2.20
C PRO A 310 -13.79 33.39 3.20
N HIS A 311 -14.55 34.20 3.94
CA HIS A 311 -14.07 34.80 5.19
C HIS A 311 -14.40 33.83 6.34
N LEU A 312 -13.51 32.88 6.59
CA LEU A 312 -13.58 31.99 7.75
C LEU A 312 -12.30 32.09 8.59
N ALA A 313 -12.48 31.90 9.89
CA ALA A 313 -11.41 31.80 10.88
C ALA A 313 -11.26 30.35 11.35
N SER A 314 -10.15 30.08 12.07
CA SER A 314 -9.83 28.82 12.75
C SER A 314 -9.73 27.56 11.87
N ALA A 315 -8.58 27.41 11.22
CA ALA A 315 -7.74 26.24 11.41
C ALA A 315 -6.26 26.70 11.40
N GLN A 316 -5.52 26.52 12.50
CA GLN A 316 -4.10 26.85 12.54
C GLN A 316 -3.28 25.60 12.20
N TYR A 317 -2.82 25.50 10.95
CA TYR A 317 -1.62 24.70 10.68
C TYR A 317 -0.43 25.42 11.35
N ILE A 318 0.12 24.80 12.40
CA ILE A 318 1.36 25.23 13.03
C ILE A 318 2.47 24.36 12.42
N PRO A 319 3.34 24.91 11.54
CA PRO A 319 4.49 24.16 11.08
C PRO A 319 5.40 23.88 12.28
N PRO A 320 6.03 22.69 12.39
CA PRO A 320 6.97 22.42 13.49
C PRO A 320 8.20 23.33 13.45
N TYR A 321 8.48 23.98 12.31
CA TYR A 321 9.67 24.79 12.06
C TYR A 321 9.30 26.18 11.51
N PRO A 322 9.83 27.28 12.06
CA PRO A 322 9.59 28.63 11.53
C PRO A 322 10.37 28.87 10.22
N PRO A 323 9.87 29.72 9.31
CA PRO A 323 10.58 30.06 8.08
C PRO A 323 11.85 30.87 8.39
N SER A 324 13.00 30.41 7.89
CA SER A 324 14.29 31.05 8.11
C SER A 324 14.48 32.29 7.23
N SER A 325 14.05 33.45 7.72
CA SER A 325 14.30 34.74 7.08
C SER A 325 15.77 35.16 7.19
N ASN A 326 16.62 34.72 6.25
CA ASN A 326 17.82 35.45 5.77
C ASN A 326 18.60 34.64 4.71
N ALA A 327 18.48 35.02 3.44
CA ALA A 327 19.32 34.54 2.34
C ALA A 327 19.58 35.66 1.30
N LEU A 328 20.09 36.80 1.77
CA LEU A 328 20.53 37.87 0.87
C LEU A 328 21.73 37.41 0.02
N PHE A 329 21.62 37.56 -1.30
CA PHE A 329 22.66 37.20 -2.26
C PHE A 329 23.95 38.02 -2.05
N THR A 330 25.09 37.33 -1.96
CA THR A 330 26.39 37.86 -2.41
C THR A 330 27.14 36.80 -3.20
N THR A 331 27.43 37.09 -4.47
CA THR A 331 28.16 36.20 -5.38
C THR A 331 29.64 36.56 -5.45
N PRO A 332 30.57 35.64 -5.14
CA PRO A 332 31.98 35.80 -5.49
C PRO A 332 32.23 35.45 -6.97
N THR A 333 33.06 36.24 -7.65
CA THR A 333 33.46 36.03 -9.05
C THR A 333 34.59 35.00 -9.18
N LEU A 334 34.62 34.28 -10.31
CA LEU A 334 35.72 33.37 -10.66
C LEU A 334 36.86 34.11 -11.36
N GLU A 335 38.05 34.12 -10.75
CA GLU A 335 39.32 34.36 -11.46
C GLU A 335 40.23 33.12 -11.42
N LYS A 336 41.13 33.01 -12.40
CA LYS A 336 41.99 31.83 -12.62
C LYS A 336 43.43 32.12 -12.19
N SER A 337 44.07 31.19 -11.50
CA SER A 337 45.51 30.96 -11.62
C SER A 337 45.90 29.51 -11.29
N ARG A 338 47.11 29.12 -11.71
CA ARG A 338 47.72 27.79 -11.47
C ARG A 338 48.65 27.87 -10.26
N THR A 339 48.79 26.75 -9.53
CA THR A 339 50.08 26.03 -9.36
C THR A 339 49.87 24.66 -8.68
N SER A 340 50.94 23.84 -8.69
CA SER A 340 51.01 22.47 -8.15
C SER A 340 52.11 22.37 -7.05
N PRO A 341 52.61 21.20 -6.62
CA PRO A 341 52.16 20.57 -5.37
C PRO A 341 53.27 20.35 -4.31
N SER A 342 52.90 20.05 -3.06
CA SER A 342 53.85 19.51 -2.06
C SER A 342 53.20 18.73 -0.90
N THR A 343 53.55 17.45 -0.80
CA THR A 343 53.50 16.58 0.40
C THR A 343 54.87 16.57 1.11
N PRO A 344 55.08 15.86 2.23
CA PRO A 344 54.30 15.80 3.48
C PRO A 344 55.21 15.98 4.72
N THR A 345 54.67 15.88 5.95
CA THR A 345 55.45 15.41 7.11
C THR A 345 54.57 14.69 8.13
N SER A 346 55.18 13.75 8.87
CA SER A 346 54.52 12.81 9.77
C SER A 346 55.09 12.86 11.20
N SER A 347 54.26 12.59 12.21
CA SER A 347 54.72 11.93 13.43
C SER A 347 53.58 11.21 14.16
N HIS A 348 53.78 9.92 14.45
CA HIS A 348 52.98 9.18 15.43
C HIS A 348 53.53 9.42 16.84
N GLN A 349 52.66 9.41 17.84
CA GLN A 349 52.97 8.78 19.14
C GLN A 349 51.69 8.25 19.80
N SER A 350 51.84 7.23 20.65
CA SER A 350 50.74 6.43 21.19
C SER A 350 50.76 6.41 22.74
N PRO A 351 50.04 5.52 23.46
CA PRO A 351 48.89 5.98 24.24
C PRO A 351 49.04 5.76 25.76
N ARG A 352 48.06 6.19 26.56
CA ARG A 352 47.95 5.77 27.97
C ARG A 352 46.52 5.74 28.50
N MET A 353 46.17 4.67 29.22
CA MET A 353 44.91 4.54 29.98
C MET A 353 45.13 4.87 31.46
N THR A 354 44.11 5.40 32.14
CA THR A 354 43.96 5.20 33.61
C THR A 354 42.51 5.29 34.10
N LYS A 355 42.04 4.15 34.65
CA LYS A 355 41.22 3.98 35.86
C LYS A 355 39.78 4.52 35.96
N SER A 356 38.95 3.67 36.55
CA SER A 356 37.59 3.88 37.06
C SER A 356 37.55 4.46 38.48
N LEU A 357 36.40 5.02 38.88
CA LEU A 357 35.95 5.09 40.27
C LEU A 357 34.42 5.00 40.36
N SER A 358 33.90 4.51 41.49
CA SER A 358 32.48 4.15 41.69
C SER A 358 31.82 5.02 42.76
N GLY A 359 30.54 5.38 42.58
CA GLY A 359 29.78 6.13 43.59
C GLY A 359 28.26 6.08 43.41
N SER A 360 27.55 5.98 44.53
CA SER A 360 26.08 6.06 44.69
C SER A 360 25.74 6.10 46.19
N PRO A 361 24.52 6.46 46.61
CA PRO A 361 23.42 7.10 45.87
C PRO A 361 22.96 8.41 46.54
N HIS A 362 22.03 9.16 45.94
CA HIS A 362 20.87 9.78 46.63
C HIS A 362 19.88 10.36 45.59
N GLY A 363 18.59 10.34 45.91
CA GLY A 363 17.53 10.80 45.01
C GLY A 363 16.98 12.18 45.36
N GLN A 364 16.58 12.93 44.35
CA GLN A 364 15.69 14.10 44.49
C GLN A 364 14.56 14.00 43.46
N HIS A 365 13.32 14.08 43.92
CA HIS A 365 12.15 14.21 43.07
C HIS A 365 12.07 15.65 42.56
N LEU A 366 12.10 15.85 41.24
CA LEU A 366 11.67 17.11 40.62
C LEU A 366 10.25 16.93 40.07
N PRO A 367 9.35 17.93 40.22
CA PRO A 367 7.96 17.81 39.84
C PRO A 367 7.76 17.98 38.33
N LEU A 368 6.76 17.28 37.79
CA LEU A 368 6.24 17.55 36.44
C LEU A 368 5.68 18.99 36.37
N PRO A 369 5.92 19.73 35.26
CA PRO A 369 5.35 21.06 35.09
C PRO A 369 3.82 20.97 34.99
N LYS A 370 3.12 21.86 35.70
CA LYS A 370 1.66 21.99 35.59
C LYS A 370 1.32 22.74 34.31
N PHE A 371 0.52 22.14 33.44
CA PHE A 371 -0.13 22.87 32.36
C PHE A 371 -1.04 23.97 32.95
N THR A 372 -0.98 25.16 32.36
CA THR A 372 -1.81 26.32 32.70
C THR A 372 -2.74 26.63 31.53
N THR A 373 -3.98 27.02 31.85
CA THR A 373 -5.09 27.10 30.88
C THR A 373 -5.59 28.54 30.70
N ASP A 374 -4.69 29.53 30.69
CA ASP A 374 -5.07 30.92 30.39
C ASP A 374 -5.03 31.17 28.88
N PRO A 375 -6.17 31.46 28.22
CA PRO A 375 -6.21 31.63 26.76
C PRO A 375 -5.50 32.90 26.26
N ARG A 376 -5.16 33.84 27.15
CA ARG A 376 -4.84 35.24 26.78
C ARG A 376 -3.42 35.50 26.30
N MET A 377 -2.58 34.47 26.14
CA MET A 377 -1.24 34.61 25.54
C MET A 377 -1.17 34.34 24.03
N TYR A 378 -2.26 33.84 23.40
CA TYR A 378 -2.29 33.52 21.97
C TYR A 378 -2.96 34.64 21.13
N SER A 379 -2.47 35.87 21.22
CA SER A 379 -3.09 37.03 20.53
C SER A 379 -2.10 37.94 19.79
N HIS A 380 -1.31 37.39 18.86
CA HIS A 380 -0.76 38.16 17.74
C HIS A 380 -1.07 37.45 16.42
N SER A 381 -1.76 38.16 15.53
CA SER A 381 -2.46 37.57 14.39
C SER A 381 -2.08 38.24 13.07
N HIS A 382 -1.45 37.46 12.20
CA HIS A 382 -1.45 37.69 10.76
C HIS A 382 -2.03 36.44 10.10
N GLY A 383 -3.26 36.56 9.60
CA GLY A 383 -3.98 35.46 8.98
C GLY A 383 -3.60 35.33 7.50
N HIS A 384 -2.89 34.26 7.17
CA HIS A 384 -2.70 33.82 5.79
C HIS A 384 -3.78 32.78 5.46
N SER A 385 -4.37 32.86 4.27
CA SER A 385 -5.34 31.88 3.80
C SER A 385 -4.65 30.67 3.16
N ALA A 386 -5.35 29.54 3.06
CA ALA A 386 -4.84 28.36 2.37
C ALA A 386 -4.43 28.66 0.91
N ALA A 387 -5.10 29.61 0.25
CA ALA A 387 -4.74 30.06 -1.09
C ALA A 387 -3.38 30.79 -1.13
N ASP A 388 -3.05 31.61 -0.13
CA ASP A 388 -1.75 32.30 -0.05
C ASP A 388 -0.61 31.29 0.19
N ILE A 389 -0.89 30.22 0.96
CA ILE A 389 0.05 29.11 1.19
C ILE A 389 0.27 28.32 -0.11
N ILE A 390 -0.78 28.00 -0.86
CA ILE A 390 -0.67 27.28 -2.14
C ILE A 390 0.02 28.14 -3.22
N GLU A 391 -0.26 29.44 -3.30
CA GLU A 391 0.39 30.33 -4.27
C GLU A 391 1.91 30.43 -4.00
N ALA A 392 2.33 30.48 -2.73
CA ALA A 392 3.73 30.41 -2.33
C ALA A 392 4.40 29.04 -2.60
N LEU A 393 3.68 27.92 -2.38
CA LEU A 393 4.19 26.58 -2.70
C LEU A 393 4.39 26.37 -4.21
N VAL A 394 3.50 26.91 -5.04
CA VAL A 394 3.66 26.90 -6.51
C VAL A 394 4.84 27.79 -6.92
N GLU A 395 5.02 28.96 -6.31
CA GLU A 395 6.18 29.82 -6.57
C GLU A 395 7.50 29.12 -6.22
N GLU A 396 7.59 28.44 -5.07
CA GLU A 396 8.77 27.68 -4.64
C GLU A 396 9.12 26.51 -5.58
N ASP A 397 8.11 25.76 -6.06
CA ASP A 397 8.31 24.64 -6.98
C ASP A 397 8.71 25.12 -8.39
N LEU A 398 8.17 26.26 -8.85
CA LEU A 398 8.56 26.91 -10.10
C LEU A 398 9.98 27.50 -10.04
N GLU A 399 10.40 28.09 -8.91
CA GLU A 399 11.81 28.50 -8.73
C GLU A 399 12.76 27.31 -8.74
N ARG A 400 12.38 26.19 -8.11
CA ARG A 400 13.15 24.93 -8.18
C ARG A 400 13.21 24.37 -9.60
N LEU A 401 12.14 24.50 -10.40
CA LEU A 401 12.13 24.11 -11.82
C LEU A 401 13.12 24.97 -12.64
N ARG A 402 13.09 26.29 -12.44
CA ARG A 402 14.03 27.26 -13.05
C ARG A 402 15.48 26.96 -12.65
N ALA A 403 15.74 26.64 -11.39
CA ALA A 403 17.07 26.27 -10.89
C ALA A 403 17.61 24.96 -11.50
N ARG A 404 16.75 23.95 -11.73
CA ARG A 404 17.14 22.70 -12.43
C ARG A 404 17.55 22.97 -13.88
N LYS A 405 16.83 23.86 -14.58
CA LYS A 405 17.11 24.27 -15.97
C LYS A 405 18.52 24.85 -16.18
N HIS A 406 19.12 25.44 -15.14
CA HIS A 406 20.47 26.00 -15.18
C HIS A 406 21.62 25.00 -14.92
N ARG A 407 21.35 23.73 -14.58
CA ARG A 407 22.38 22.70 -14.35
C ARG A 407 22.64 21.73 -15.51
N GLY A 408 21.97 21.92 -16.65
CA GLY A 408 22.13 21.06 -17.83
C GLY A 408 23.26 21.49 -18.77
N ALA A 409 24.44 20.87 -18.66
CA ALA A 409 25.50 20.91 -19.67
C ALA A 409 26.20 19.53 -19.77
N ALA A 410 26.73 19.20 -20.96
CA ALA A 410 27.09 17.83 -21.36
C ALA A 410 28.36 17.24 -20.68
N PRO A 411 28.53 15.90 -20.65
CA PRO A 411 29.52 15.21 -19.83
C PRO A 411 30.86 14.89 -20.54
N PRO A 412 31.93 14.61 -19.79
CA PRO A 412 33.07 13.79 -20.22
C PRO A 412 32.90 12.31 -19.82
N ALA A 413 33.63 11.40 -20.48
CA ALA A 413 33.57 9.95 -20.25
C ALA A 413 34.84 9.42 -19.53
N SER A 414 34.73 8.21 -18.92
CA SER A 414 35.80 7.24 -18.54
C SER A 414 37.09 7.77 -17.85
N SER A 415 37.61 7.16 -16.79
CA SER A 415 37.73 5.72 -16.52
C SER A 415 37.99 5.43 -15.02
N ASP A 416 38.00 4.14 -14.69
CA ASP A 416 38.60 3.50 -13.51
C ASP A 416 38.07 3.91 -12.12
N GLY A 417 37.92 2.91 -11.24
CA GLY A 417 37.44 3.11 -9.87
C GLY A 417 38.29 2.38 -8.84
N THR A 418 38.04 2.69 -7.57
CA THR A 418 38.52 1.89 -6.43
C THR A 418 37.54 1.98 -5.28
N GLU A 419 37.40 0.90 -4.52
CA GLU A 419 36.67 0.89 -3.26
C GLU A 419 37.41 1.70 -2.18
N SER A 420 36.67 2.35 -1.26
CA SER A 420 37.00 2.25 0.17
C SER A 420 35.82 2.65 1.06
N SER A 421 35.52 1.80 2.03
CA SER A 421 34.64 2.10 3.16
C SER A 421 35.42 2.90 4.22
N MET A 422 34.74 3.70 5.05
CA MET A 422 34.69 3.51 6.51
C MET A 422 34.01 4.67 7.27
N THR A 423 33.05 4.28 8.12
CA THR A 423 32.70 4.78 9.47
C THR A 423 33.15 6.17 9.98
N GLY A 424 32.30 6.75 10.83
CA GLY A 424 32.76 7.05 12.20
C GLY A 424 32.52 8.46 12.74
N SER A 425 31.58 8.56 13.68
CA SER A 425 31.25 9.75 14.48
C SER A 425 32.45 10.48 15.10
N GLY A 426 32.48 11.81 14.99
CA GLY A 426 33.48 12.68 15.64
C GLY A 426 32.88 13.97 16.21
N LEU A 427 32.37 13.92 17.44
CA LEU A 427 31.86 15.08 18.17
C LEU A 427 32.98 15.84 18.89
N SER A 428 33.34 17.04 18.42
CA SER A 428 33.48 18.24 19.29
C SER A 428 34.05 19.46 18.53
N ALA A 429 33.22 20.48 18.32
CA ALA A 429 33.65 21.88 18.19
C ALA A 429 32.66 22.73 19.00
N LEU A 430 33.16 23.49 19.97
CA LEU A 430 32.32 24.22 20.94
C LEU A 430 32.06 25.67 20.52
N CYS A 431 30.99 26.23 21.09
CA CYS A 431 30.75 27.66 21.29
C CYS A 431 30.55 28.54 20.03
N THR A 432 29.31 28.62 19.58
CA THR A 432 28.53 29.87 19.77
C THR A 432 27.06 29.52 20.00
N GLY A 433 26.28 30.45 20.55
CA GLY A 433 24.91 30.19 21.05
C GLY A 433 23.82 30.26 19.97
N GLU A 434 22.65 29.70 20.33
CA GLU A 434 21.37 29.72 19.61
C GLU A 434 21.31 28.93 18.28
N GLY A 435 20.31 28.05 18.16
CA GLY A 435 20.01 27.29 16.92
C GLY A 435 19.78 25.77 17.08
N LEU A 436 20.20 25.15 18.18
CA LEU A 436 20.24 23.68 18.34
C LEU A 436 18.90 23.03 18.77
N ALA A 437 17.76 23.59 18.36
CA ALA A 437 16.44 23.18 18.83
C ALA A 437 15.35 23.29 17.75
N ASN A 438 15.54 22.63 16.60
CA ASN A 438 14.44 22.28 15.67
C ASN A 438 14.84 21.31 14.54
N VAL A 439 15.35 20.12 14.88
CA VAL A 439 15.49 18.99 13.95
C VAL A 439 15.08 17.71 14.67
N LEU A 440 14.07 16.99 14.16
CA LEU A 440 13.79 15.63 14.63
C LEU A 440 14.99 14.72 14.26
N PRO A 441 15.56 13.96 15.20
CA PRO A 441 16.85 13.28 15.00
C PRO A 441 16.80 12.11 13.99
N LEU A 442 15.61 11.74 13.52
CA LEU A 442 15.38 10.70 12.52
C LEU A 442 14.50 11.26 11.40
N LYS A 443 14.98 11.20 10.16
CA LYS A 443 14.16 11.41 8.95
C LYS A 443 13.75 10.04 8.41
N SER A 444 12.50 9.91 7.98
CA SER A 444 12.04 8.69 7.29
C SER A 444 12.63 8.64 5.88
N LYS A 445 13.09 7.45 5.47
CA LYS A 445 13.51 7.17 4.08
C LYS A 445 12.34 6.76 3.17
N TYR A 446 11.15 6.54 3.72
CA TYR A 446 10.01 5.98 2.99
C TYR A 446 9.65 6.79 1.73
N PHE A 447 9.72 8.12 1.80
CA PHE A 447 9.47 8.98 0.64
C PHE A 447 10.55 8.87 -0.43
N ASP A 448 11.83 8.86 -0.04
CA ASP A 448 12.95 8.74 -0.98
C ASP A 448 12.89 7.38 -1.69
N TRP A 449 12.61 6.30 -0.96
CA TRP A 449 12.39 4.95 -1.49
C TRP A 449 11.15 4.86 -2.39
N SER A 450 10.03 5.49 -2.00
CA SER A 450 8.84 5.56 -2.85
C SER A 450 9.08 6.34 -4.15
N CYS A 451 10.07 7.24 -4.19
CA CYS A 451 10.50 7.91 -5.41
C CYS A 451 11.32 6.99 -6.34
N GLU A 452 12.03 5.99 -5.81
CA GLU A 452 12.87 5.08 -6.62
C GLU A 452 12.03 4.27 -7.62
N TYR A 453 10.81 3.88 -7.25
CA TYR A 453 9.84 3.24 -8.15
C TYR A 453 9.59 4.02 -9.46
N PHE A 454 9.53 5.35 -9.40
CA PHE A 454 9.33 6.19 -10.59
C PHE A 454 10.61 6.41 -11.43
N LEU A 455 11.77 5.92 -10.96
CA LEU A 455 13.02 5.87 -11.72
C LEU A 455 13.20 4.52 -12.44
N GLU A 456 12.44 3.49 -12.04
CA GLU A 456 12.50 2.15 -12.62
C GLU A 456 11.66 2.02 -13.91
N PRO A 457 12.06 1.15 -14.87
CA PRO A 457 11.44 1.08 -16.20
C PRO A 457 10.11 0.30 -16.20
N GLN A 458 9.02 0.98 -15.81
CA GLN A 458 7.64 0.45 -15.67
C GLN A 458 6.99 -0.20 -16.92
N MET A 459 7.69 -0.26 -18.07
CA MET A 459 7.22 -0.93 -19.30
C MET A 459 7.88 -2.29 -19.56
N ARG A 460 8.75 -2.78 -18.66
CA ARG A 460 9.29 -4.14 -18.73
C ARG A 460 8.37 -5.13 -18.01
N GLN A 461 8.41 -6.39 -18.43
CA GLN A 461 7.87 -7.49 -17.63
C GLN A 461 8.77 -7.71 -16.40
N SER A 462 8.26 -8.39 -15.37
CA SER A 462 9.09 -8.78 -14.24
C SER A 462 10.16 -9.79 -14.69
N GLU A 463 11.34 -9.77 -14.06
CA GLU A 463 12.33 -10.81 -14.32
C GLU A 463 11.86 -12.21 -13.87
N GLU A 464 10.87 -12.31 -12.98
CA GLU A 464 10.29 -13.59 -12.57
C GLU A 464 9.35 -14.19 -13.63
N ASP A 465 8.79 -13.35 -14.51
CA ASP A 465 7.91 -13.74 -15.61
C ASP A 465 8.64 -13.88 -16.96
N GLU A 466 9.75 -13.17 -17.18
CA GLU A 466 10.47 -13.13 -18.47
C GLU A 466 11.17 -14.46 -18.81
N PRO A 467 10.73 -15.22 -19.84
CA PRO A 467 11.26 -16.54 -20.15
C PRO A 467 12.68 -16.46 -20.72
N GLY A 468 13.68 -16.65 -19.87
CA GLY A 468 15.09 -16.55 -20.22
C GLY A 468 15.94 -15.82 -19.19
N SER A 469 15.32 -15.07 -18.27
CA SER A 469 16.03 -14.45 -17.14
C SER A 469 16.67 -15.52 -16.23
N VAL A 470 17.63 -15.10 -15.38
CA VAL A 470 18.23 -16.02 -14.38
C VAL A 470 17.17 -16.47 -13.37
N THR A 471 16.34 -15.53 -12.90
CA THR A 471 15.32 -15.74 -11.87
C THR A 471 14.21 -16.70 -12.33
N TYR A 472 13.66 -16.49 -13.54
CA TYR A 472 12.69 -17.39 -14.17
C TYR A 472 13.26 -18.81 -14.30
N ASN A 473 14.50 -18.94 -14.80
CA ASN A 473 15.14 -20.24 -14.99
C ASN A 473 15.40 -20.97 -13.66
N GLU A 474 15.80 -20.26 -12.60
CA GLU A 474 15.96 -20.87 -11.28
C GLU A 474 14.61 -21.30 -10.69
N LEU A 475 13.58 -20.46 -10.74
CA LEU A 475 12.23 -20.79 -10.25
C LEU A 475 11.65 -22.01 -10.99
N MET A 476 11.82 -22.09 -12.31
CA MET A 476 11.37 -23.24 -13.09
C MET A 476 12.17 -24.52 -12.79
N TRP A 477 13.49 -24.41 -12.54
CA TRP A 477 14.29 -25.55 -12.06
C TRP A 477 13.87 -26.01 -10.66
N ARG A 478 13.63 -25.06 -9.73
CA ARG A 478 13.13 -25.33 -8.38
C ARG A 478 11.79 -26.07 -8.45
N ARG A 479 10.81 -25.58 -9.23
CA ARG A 479 9.51 -26.25 -9.45
C ARG A 479 9.69 -27.71 -9.91
N GLN A 480 10.43 -27.94 -11.00
CA GLN A 480 10.67 -29.31 -11.51
C GLN A 480 11.41 -30.23 -10.55
N ARG A 481 12.30 -29.68 -9.69
CA ARG A 481 12.99 -30.43 -8.63
C ARG A 481 12.01 -30.80 -7.52
N ASN A 482 11.23 -29.83 -7.07
CA ASN A 482 10.29 -29.94 -5.96
C ASN A 482 9.17 -30.95 -6.29
N GLU A 483 8.67 -30.97 -7.54
CA GLU A 483 7.75 -31.99 -8.06
C GLU A 483 8.33 -33.41 -7.96
N LYS A 484 9.60 -33.61 -8.39
CA LYS A 484 10.28 -34.93 -8.34
C LYS A 484 10.46 -35.40 -6.90
N ILE A 485 10.79 -34.48 -5.98
CA ILE A 485 10.86 -34.77 -4.55
C ILE A 485 9.48 -35.21 -4.06
N LEU A 486 8.43 -34.41 -4.27
CA LEU A 486 7.05 -34.73 -3.84
C LEU A 486 6.57 -36.08 -4.35
N TYR A 487 6.80 -36.40 -5.63
CA TYR A 487 6.46 -37.67 -6.24
C TYR A 487 7.20 -38.84 -5.57
N SER A 488 8.51 -38.72 -5.37
CA SER A 488 9.30 -39.78 -4.71
C SER A 488 8.92 -39.99 -3.24
N THR A 489 8.62 -38.90 -2.51
CA THR A 489 8.16 -38.94 -1.12
C THR A 489 6.77 -39.55 -0.99
N ASP A 490 5.87 -39.37 -1.97
CA ASP A 490 4.53 -39.97 -1.96
C ASP A 490 4.60 -41.50 -2.04
N HIS A 491 5.40 -42.04 -2.97
CA HIS A 491 5.64 -43.48 -3.07
C HIS A 491 6.32 -44.04 -1.80
N GLN A 492 7.24 -43.29 -1.20
CA GLN A 492 7.86 -43.67 0.07
C GLN A 492 6.88 -43.62 1.25
N ALA A 493 5.92 -42.69 1.24
CA ALA A 493 4.98 -42.50 2.34
C ALA A 493 4.02 -43.69 2.56
N GLY A 494 3.70 -44.44 1.50
CA GLY A 494 2.90 -45.68 1.60
C GLY A 494 3.65 -46.86 2.22
N VAL A 495 4.97 -46.96 2.02
CA VAL A 495 5.80 -48.06 2.56
C VAL A 495 6.44 -47.72 3.91
N ALA A 496 6.64 -46.44 4.21
CA ALA A 496 7.22 -45.92 5.44
C ALA A 496 6.67 -46.50 6.77
N PRO A 497 5.35 -46.78 6.93
CA PRO A 497 4.80 -47.38 8.16
C PRO A 497 5.18 -48.86 8.36
N HIS A 498 5.70 -49.53 7.32
CA HIS A 498 6.01 -50.96 7.29
C HIS A 498 7.52 -51.26 7.33
N CYS A 499 8.36 -50.23 7.32
CA CYS A 499 9.83 -50.34 7.29
C CYS A 499 10.43 -49.92 8.65
N PRO A 500 11.55 -50.54 9.08
CA PRO A 500 12.30 -50.04 10.23
C PRO A 500 12.97 -48.70 9.92
N TRP A 501 13.03 -47.81 10.92
CA TRP A 501 13.64 -46.48 10.87
C TRP A 501 14.95 -46.45 11.70
N ASP A 502 15.77 -47.50 11.57
CA ASP A 502 16.99 -47.73 12.35
C ASP A 502 18.26 -47.09 11.75
N ARG A 503 18.26 -46.85 10.44
CA ARG A 503 19.42 -46.37 9.68
C ARG A 503 19.70 -44.87 9.89
N PRO A 504 20.82 -44.46 10.51
CA PRO A 504 21.21 -43.05 10.55
C PRO A 504 21.65 -42.56 9.17
N VAL A 505 21.16 -41.37 8.77
CA VAL A 505 21.50 -40.73 7.49
C VAL A 505 22.72 -39.81 7.63
N SER A 506 22.74 -38.97 8.67
CA SER A 506 23.78 -37.95 8.85
C SER A 506 24.04 -37.64 10.33
N HIS A 507 25.22 -37.09 10.61
CA HIS A 507 25.67 -36.65 11.93
C HIS A 507 26.57 -35.42 11.76
N PHE A 508 26.36 -34.40 12.58
CA PHE A 508 27.16 -33.18 12.68
C PHE A 508 27.08 -32.66 14.13
N SER A 509 28.09 -31.92 14.59
CA SER A 509 28.09 -31.33 15.94
C SER A 509 27.58 -29.90 15.88
N VAL A 510 26.60 -29.58 16.71
CA VAL A 510 26.14 -28.19 16.93
C VAL A 510 26.94 -27.59 18.10
N ASP A 511 27.04 -26.26 18.14
CA ASP A 511 27.92 -25.55 19.07
C ASP A 511 27.36 -25.50 20.52
N GLY A 512 26.05 -25.69 20.67
CA GLY A 512 25.31 -25.81 21.94
C GLY A 512 24.19 -26.88 21.86
N PRO A 513 23.47 -27.14 22.97
CA PRO A 513 22.37 -28.10 22.99
C PRO A 513 21.19 -27.65 22.09
N PRO A 514 20.72 -28.49 21.15
CA PRO A 514 19.62 -28.13 20.26
C PRO A 514 18.27 -28.13 21.00
N LEU A 515 17.58 -26.98 21.00
CA LEU A 515 16.28 -26.81 21.68
C LEU A 515 15.08 -27.08 20.77
N ARG A 516 15.16 -26.63 19.51
CA ARG A 516 14.14 -26.86 18.46
C ARG A 516 14.88 -27.08 17.14
N THR A 517 14.29 -27.89 16.26
CA THR A 517 14.79 -28.11 14.90
C THR A 517 13.65 -28.08 13.89
N LYS A 518 13.95 -27.68 12.64
CA LYS A 518 13.01 -27.67 11.52
C LYS A 518 13.75 -28.10 10.26
N PHE A 519 13.22 -29.10 9.55
CA PHE A 519 13.69 -29.44 8.20
C PHE A 519 13.04 -28.51 7.18
N HIS A 520 13.79 -28.19 6.12
CA HIS A 520 13.26 -27.63 4.88
C HIS A 520 12.61 -28.76 4.06
N GLN A 521 11.48 -28.50 3.43
CA GLN A 521 10.66 -29.45 2.67
C GLN A 521 11.35 -29.99 1.40
N PHE A 522 12.25 -29.22 0.78
CA PHE A 522 12.84 -29.55 -0.53
C PHE A 522 14.38 -29.52 -0.55
N ASP A 523 15.00 -28.51 0.04
CA ASP A 523 16.45 -28.43 0.12
C ASP A 523 16.99 -29.24 1.31
N PRO A 524 18.24 -29.75 1.26
CA PRO A 524 18.81 -30.62 2.30
C PRO A 524 19.23 -29.83 3.55
N HIS A 525 18.42 -28.85 3.95
CA HIS A 525 18.70 -27.91 5.03
C HIS A 525 17.90 -28.27 6.28
N ILE A 526 18.55 -28.12 7.44
CA ILE A 526 17.92 -28.18 8.77
C ILE A 526 18.32 -26.94 9.56
N ALA A 527 17.33 -26.21 10.05
CA ALA A 527 17.52 -25.13 11.01
C ALA A 527 17.54 -25.72 12.43
N VAL A 528 18.49 -25.25 13.24
CA VAL A 528 18.70 -25.66 14.64
C VAL A 528 18.82 -24.41 15.51
N ILE A 529 17.96 -24.33 16.53
CA ILE A 529 18.03 -23.32 17.59
C ILE A 529 18.85 -23.90 18.75
N ASP A 530 19.79 -23.10 19.28
CA ASP A 530 20.53 -23.40 20.50
C ASP A 530 20.07 -22.53 21.70
N ASP A 531 20.61 -22.81 22.88
CA ASP A 531 20.35 -22.09 24.13
C ASP A 531 21.04 -20.71 24.21
N SER A 532 21.94 -20.38 23.27
CA SER A 532 22.57 -19.05 23.16
C SER A 532 21.68 -18.01 22.47
N ALA A 533 20.46 -18.38 22.08
CA ALA A 533 19.56 -17.63 21.20
C ALA A 533 20.17 -17.33 19.82
N SER A 534 21.03 -18.24 19.34
CA SER A 534 21.51 -18.27 17.96
C SER A 534 20.73 -19.30 17.15
N LEU A 535 20.69 -19.07 15.83
CA LEU A 535 20.13 -20.01 14.86
C LEU A 535 21.25 -20.45 13.93
N SER A 536 21.40 -21.76 13.77
CA SER A 536 22.34 -22.36 12.79
C SER A 536 21.59 -23.18 11.75
N VAL A 537 21.99 -23.03 10.49
CA VAL A 537 21.45 -23.80 9.36
C VAL A 537 22.53 -24.75 8.85
N TRP A 538 22.17 -26.01 8.66
CA TRP A 538 23.09 -27.06 8.24
C TRP A 538 22.59 -27.76 6.99
N ASP A 539 23.49 -27.96 6.03
CA ASP A 539 23.28 -28.91 4.94
C ASP A 539 23.59 -30.31 5.49
N TRP A 540 22.54 -31.09 5.77
CA TRP A 540 22.67 -32.42 6.35
C TRP A 540 23.23 -33.43 5.34
N SER A 541 23.12 -33.18 4.04
CA SER A 541 23.66 -34.04 2.98
C SER A 541 25.18 -33.86 2.81
N LYS A 542 25.66 -32.61 2.82
CA LYS A 542 27.08 -32.25 2.74
C LYS A 542 27.78 -32.21 4.11
N LYS A 543 27.03 -32.34 5.21
CA LYS A 543 27.50 -32.23 6.61
C LYS A 543 28.20 -30.90 6.92
N LYS A 544 27.70 -29.81 6.31
CA LYS A 544 28.33 -28.48 6.33
C LYS A 544 27.38 -27.45 6.96
N LYS A 545 27.89 -26.67 7.91
CA LYS A 545 27.22 -25.46 8.42
C LYS A 545 27.10 -24.46 7.27
N VAL A 546 25.88 -24.00 6.98
CA VAL A 546 25.57 -23.02 5.93
C VAL A 546 25.75 -21.61 6.49
N VAL A 547 25.10 -21.32 7.63
CA VAL A 547 25.21 -20.07 8.38
C VAL A 547 24.94 -20.33 9.86
N THR A 548 25.52 -19.50 10.74
CA THR A 548 25.03 -19.28 12.11
C THR A 548 24.88 -17.78 12.32
N PHE A 549 23.76 -17.35 12.91
CA PHE A 549 23.52 -15.95 13.25
C PHE A 549 22.76 -15.80 14.57
N ASN A 550 22.90 -14.62 15.20
CA ASN A 550 22.13 -14.28 16.39
C ASN A 550 20.78 -13.64 15.98
N ASN A 551 19.70 -14.01 16.65
CA ASN A 551 18.36 -13.56 16.29
C ASN A 551 18.04 -12.09 16.63
N GLY A 552 18.90 -11.40 17.38
CA GLY A 552 18.63 -10.03 17.86
C GLY A 552 17.60 -10.00 19.01
N ASN A 553 17.56 -11.06 19.82
CA ASN A 553 16.76 -11.14 21.04
C ASN A 553 17.41 -10.30 22.17
N PRO A 554 16.62 -9.68 23.08
CA PRO A 554 17.16 -9.12 24.31
C PRO A 554 17.62 -10.21 25.28
N SER A 555 18.57 -9.88 26.16
CA SER A 555 19.14 -10.79 27.15
C SER A 555 18.07 -11.48 28.00
N GLY A 556 18.03 -12.81 27.94
CA GLY A 556 17.04 -13.66 28.63
C GLY A 556 15.83 -14.08 27.79
N SER A 557 15.71 -13.63 26.53
CA SER A 557 14.65 -14.07 25.60
C SER A 557 15.17 -15.16 24.64
N ALA A 558 14.59 -16.35 24.72
CA ALA A 558 14.91 -17.49 23.86
C ALA A 558 14.09 -17.48 22.55
N ILE A 559 14.61 -18.16 21.51
CA ILE A 559 13.84 -18.48 20.30
C ILE A 559 13.01 -19.74 20.60
N THR A 560 11.69 -19.67 20.45
CA THR A 560 10.75 -20.75 20.81
C THR A 560 10.16 -21.47 19.59
N GLY A 561 10.22 -20.84 18.41
CA GLY A 561 9.79 -21.43 17.13
C GLY A 561 10.63 -20.99 15.95
N VAL A 562 10.72 -21.85 14.92
CA VAL A 562 11.36 -21.56 13.63
C VAL A 562 10.57 -22.24 12.50
N HIS A 563 10.32 -21.49 11.42
CA HIS A 563 9.67 -21.98 10.22
C HIS A 563 10.47 -21.51 8.99
N PHE A 564 10.48 -22.31 7.94
CA PHE A 564 10.84 -21.82 6.61
C PHE A 564 9.57 -21.27 5.93
N VAL A 565 9.74 -20.23 5.11
CA VAL A 565 8.67 -19.52 4.39
C VAL A 565 9.09 -19.44 2.93
N ASN A 566 8.14 -19.54 1.99
CA ASN A 566 8.37 -19.56 0.53
C ASN A 566 9.36 -20.66 0.10
N GLU A 567 9.21 -21.86 0.68
CA GLU A 567 10.12 -23.00 0.49
C GLU A 567 10.23 -23.49 -0.96
N ASP A 568 9.23 -23.23 -1.79
CA ASP A 568 9.18 -23.59 -3.20
C ASP A 568 9.94 -22.60 -4.11
N ALA A 569 10.03 -21.34 -3.69
CA ALA A 569 10.64 -20.22 -4.40
C ALA A 569 11.90 -19.71 -3.66
N GLN A 570 11.98 -18.43 -3.30
CA GLN A 570 13.06 -17.86 -2.47
C GLN A 570 12.78 -18.09 -0.97
N THR A 571 13.39 -19.12 -0.40
CA THR A 571 13.16 -19.49 1.01
C THR A 571 13.66 -18.43 2.00
N MET A 572 12.79 -18.01 2.92
CA MET A 572 13.11 -17.19 4.10
C MET A 572 13.02 -18.00 5.39
N ILE A 573 13.64 -17.52 6.46
CA ILE A 573 13.54 -18.09 7.81
C ILE A 573 12.73 -17.15 8.70
N LEU A 574 11.60 -17.63 9.21
CA LEU A 574 10.80 -16.96 10.24
C LEU A 574 11.16 -17.52 11.61
N THR A 575 11.48 -16.65 12.56
CA THR A 575 11.74 -17.01 13.96
C THR A 575 10.72 -16.36 14.90
N ALA A 576 10.34 -17.11 15.92
CA ALA A 576 9.43 -16.69 16.99
C ALA A 576 10.19 -16.65 18.31
N SER A 577 10.20 -15.50 19.00
CA SER A 577 10.92 -15.29 20.26
C SER A 577 9.97 -15.14 21.44
N ALA A 578 10.34 -15.69 22.60
CA ALA A 578 9.50 -15.77 23.80
C ALA A 578 8.93 -14.41 24.30
N GLU A 579 9.57 -13.30 23.94
CA GLU A 579 9.13 -11.92 24.19
C GLU A 579 7.82 -11.48 23.46
N GLY A 580 7.34 -12.28 22.48
CA GLY A 580 6.18 -11.92 21.65
C GLY A 580 6.53 -11.29 20.30
N THR A 581 7.80 -11.33 19.87
CA THR A 581 8.28 -10.78 18.60
C THR A 581 8.52 -11.90 17.57
N VAL A 582 8.14 -11.64 16.32
CA VAL A 582 8.47 -12.47 15.15
C VAL A 582 9.45 -11.70 14.27
N ARG A 583 10.47 -12.39 13.74
CA ARG A 583 11.49 -11.83 12.83
C ARG A 583 11.61 -12.72 11.59
N ILE A 584 11.83 -12.13 10.42
CA ILE A 584 11.99 -12.85 9.16
C ILE A 584 13.34 -12.48 8.53
N PHE A 585 14.08 -13.47 8.05
CA PHE A 585 15.42 -13.32 7.44
C PHE A 585 15.48 -13.92 6.04
N ARG A 586 16.14 -13.25 5.11
CA ARG A 586 16.47 -13.78 3.77
C ARG A 586 17.98 -13.93 3.57
N ASN A 587 18.40 -14.50 2.45
CA ASN A 587 19.80 -14.76 2.08
C ASN A 587 20.57 -15.67 3.07
N TYR A 588 19.88 -16.63 3.70
CA TYR A 588 20.54 -17.54 4.65
C TYR A 588 21.43 -18.60 3.98
N ASP A 589 21.19 -18.93 2.70
CA ASP A 589 22.08 -19.82 1.93
C ASP A 589 23.15 -19.02 1.19
N ILE A 590 24.23 -18.73 1.92
CA ILE A 590 25.43 -18.00 1.48
C ILE A 590 26.18 -18.75 0.33
N GLN A 591 25.74 -19.95 -0.07
CA GLN A 591 26.26 -20.67 -1.24
C GLN A 591 25.40 -20.47 -2.51
N ARG A 592 24.27 -19.76 -2.42
CA ARG A 592 23.42 -19.37 -3.57
C ARG A 592 23.22 -17.86 -3.65
N CYS A 593 22.94 -17.21 -2.53
CA CYS A 593 22.93 -15.76 -2.42
C CYS A 593 24.37 -15.27 -2.26
N HIS A 594 24.80 -14.35 -3.13
CA HIS A 594 26.05 -13.60 -2.93
C HIS A 594 25.88 -12.47 -1.90
N ASP A 595 24.63 -12.05 -1.66
CA ASP A 595 24.23 -11.03 -0.72
C ASP A 595 24.32 -11.52 0.74
N PRO A 596 24.57 -10.60 1.70
CA PRO A 596 24.60 -10.95 3.12
C PRO A 596 23.22 -11.36 3.64
N LEU A 597 23.22 -12.19 4.68
CA LEU A 597 22.05 -12.46 5.51
C LEU A 597 21.48 -11.12 6.05
N GLU A 598 20.19 -10.89 5.83
CA GLU A 598 19.50 -9.67 6.25
C GLU A 598 18.13 -9.99 6.88
N MET A 599 17.69 -9.11 7.78
CA MET A 599 16.36 -9.17 8.41
C MET A 599 15.38 -8.36 7.55
N VAL A 600 14.35 -9.03 7.03
CA VAL A 600 13.36 -8.45 6.11
C VAL A 600 12.32 -7.63 6.87
N THR A 601 11.70 -8.23 7.90
CA THR A 601 10.72 -7.59 8.76
C THR A 601 10.82 -8.15 10.19
N SER A 602 10.37 -7.36 11.17
CA SER A 602 10.37 -7.70 12.59
C SER A 602 9.23 -7.00 13.30
N PHE A 603 8.20 -7.77 13.71
CA PHE A 603 6.98 -7.22 14.28
C PHE A 603 6.60 -7.89 15.61
N ARG A 604 5.89 -7.14 16.46
CA ARG A 604 5.42 -7.64 17.76
C ARG A 604 4.11 -8.40 17.60
N ALA A 605 4.23 -9.70 17.31
CA ALA A 605 3.09 -10.58 17.12
C ALA A 605 2.17 -10.68 18.35
N LEU A 606 2.70 -10.70 19.59
CA LEU A 606 1.92 -10.61 20.84
C LEU A 606 2.26 -9.35 21.65
N ASN A 607 1.25 -8.52 21.90
CA ASN A 607 1.39 -7.30 22.71
C ASN A 607 1.59 -7.61 24.20
N HIS A 608 0.90 -8.65 24.71
CA HIS A 608 0.82 -8.96 26.13
C HIS A 608 1.17 -10.43 26.39
N THR A 609 2.41 -10.65 26.84
CA THR A 609 2.89 -11.91 27.41
C THR A 609 2.72 -11.91 28.93
N ILE A 610 2.14 -12.97 29.48
CA ILE A 610 1.96 -13.18 30.92
C ILE A 610 3.24 -13.84 31.46
N PRO A 611 4.00 -13.21 32.37
CA PRO A 611 5.26 -13.77 32.86
C PRO A 611 5.00 -14.98 33.78
N LEU A 612 5.13 -16.18 33.22
CA LEU A 612 4.97 -17.45 33.93
C LEU A 612 6.34 -18.06 34.29
N GLN A 613 6.47 -18.60 35.50
CA GLN A 613 7.69 -19.29 35.98
C GLN A 613 8.04 -20.54 35.16
N LYS A 614 7.05 -21.12 34.47
CA LYS A 614 7.22 -22.12 33.40
C LYS A 614 6.27 -21.75 32.27
N GLY A 615 6.73 -20.83 31.43
CA GLY A 615 6.02 -20.39 30.23
C GLY A 615 6.21 -21.32 29.04
N SER A 616 5.30 -21.21 28.08
CA SER A 616 5.40 -21.72 26.71
C SER A 616 6.19 -20.77 25.80
N GLY A 617 6.34 -19.51 26.20
CA GLY A 617 6.91 -18.42 25.40
C GLY A 617 5.98 -18.01 24.27
N LEU A 618 6.48 -18.05 23.03
CA LEU A 618 5.74 -17.71 21.81
C LEU A 618 5.61 -18.97 20.94
N VAL A 619 4.38 -19.48 20.77
CA VAL A 619 4.09 -20.58 19.85
C VAL A 619 3.51 -20.04 18.55
N SER A 620 3.93 -20.61 17.43
CA SER A 620 3.55 -20.14 16.10
C SER A 620 3.33 -21.31 15.13
N ASP A 621 2.44 -21.10 14.17
CA ASP A 621 2.26 -21.99 13.01
C ASP A 621 2.03 -21.18 11.73
N TRP A 622 2.55 -21.67 10.60
CA TRP A 622 2.60 -20.94 9.32
C TRP A 622 1.91 -21.72 8.20
N GLN A 623 0.87 -21.13 7.61
CA GLN A 623 0.13 -21.69 6.48
C GLN A 623 0.54 -21.00 5.17
N GLN A 624 1.52 -21.58 4.49
CA GLN A 624 2.11 -21.08 3.24
C GLN A 624 1.06 -20.80 2.15
N GLU A 625 0.08 -21.69 1.98
CA GLU A 625 -0.95 -21.60 0.92
C GLU A 625 -1.85 -20.36 1.04
N THR A 626 -1.94 -19.77 2.23
CA THR A 626 -2.79 -18.59 2.49
C THR A 626 -2.00 -17.40 3.05
N GLY A 627 -0.67 -17.52 3.18
CA GLY A 627 0.19 -16.49 3.76
C GLY A 627 -0.12 -16.14 5.21
N LEU A 628 -0.68 -17.06 6.01
CA LEU A 628 -1.16 -16.75 7.36
C LEU A 628 -0.26 -17.31 8.46
N LEU A 629 -0.04 -16.52 9.51
CA LEU A 629 0.68 -16.89 10.71
C LEU A 629 -0.25 -16.91 11.93
N LEU A 630 -0.44 -18.09 12.54
CA LEU A 630 -1.03 -18.23 13.86
C LEU A 630 0.04 -17.93 14.91
N VAL A 631 -0.32 -17.15 15.93
CA VAL A 631 0.57 -16.85 17.06
C VAL A 631 -0.18 -16.89 18.38
N GLY A 632 0.32 -17.68 19.33
CA GLY A 632 -0.18 -17.79 20.70
C GLY A 632 0.99 -18.01 21.67
N GLY A 633 0.71 -18.50 22.88
CA GLY A 633 1.75 -18.83 23.85
C GLY A 633 1.32 -18.44 25.26
N ASP A 634 2.16 -17.71 25.96
CA ASP A 634 1.87 -17.16 27.29
C ASP A 634 0.91 -15.95 27.23
N SER A 635 -0.24 -16.13 26.60
CA SER A 635 -1.32 -15.13 26.53
C SER A 635 -2.68 -15.83 26.46
N ARG A 636 -3.75 -15.09 26.78
CA ARG A 636 -5.15 -15.58 26.69
C ARG A 636 -5.79 -15.37 25.32
N VAL A 637 -4.99 -14.94 24.34
CA VAL A 637 -5.42 -14.71 22.97
C VAL A 637 -4.50 -15.43 22.00
N VAL A 638 -5.09 -15.96 20.94
CA VAL A 638 -4.38 -16.40 19.74
C VAL A 638 -4.67 -15.38 18.65
N ARG A 639 -3.61 -14.86 18.01
CA ARG A 639 -3.70 -13.92 16.90
C ARG A 639 -3.48 -14.62 15.58
N VAL A 640 -4.12 -14.08 14.53
CA VAL A 640 -3.86 -14.47 13.14
C VAL A 640 -3.35 -13.25 12.39
N TRP A 641 -2.12 -13.36 11.90
CA TRP A 641 -1.45 -12.34 11.09
C TRP A 641 -1.47 -12.72 9.61
N ASP A 642 -1.60 -11.71 8.76
CA ASP A 642 -1.49 -11.79 7.30
C ASP A 642 -0.08 -11.38 6.87
N GLY A 643 0.62 -12.27 6.18
CA GLY A 643 1.97 -12.03 5.66
C GLY A 643 2.03 -11.22 4.36
N PHE A 644 0.91 -11.03 3.66
CA PHE A 644 0.81 -10.17 2.47
C PHE A 644 0.47 -8.72 2.86
N GLN A 645 -0.32 -8.53 3.92
CA GLN A 645 -0.73 -7.19 4.40
C GLN A 645 0.10 -6.67 5.59
N GLU A 646 0.90 -7.52 6.23
CA GLU A 646 1.57 -7.26 7.53
C GLU A 646 0.61 -6.83 8.66
N LEU A 647 -0.66 -7.25 8.58
CA LEU A 647 -1.73 -6.89 9.52
C LEU A 647 -2.19 -8.06 10.40
N CYS A 648 -2.59 -7.75 11.64
CA CYS A 648 -3.26 -8.69 12.54
C CYS A 648 -4.76 -8.76 12.22
N LEU A 649 -5.17 -9.72 11.39
CA LEU A 649 -6.57 -9.89 10.94
C LEU A 649 -7.56 -10.21 12.07
N ALA A 650 -7.11 -10.95 13.09
CA ALA A 650 -7.98 -11.42 14.17
C ALA A 650 -7.23 -11.63 15.47
N GLU A 651 -7.87 -11.30 16.59
CA GLU A 651 -7.45 -11.66 17.95
C GLU A 651 -8.59 -12.48 18.59
N ILE A 652 -8.30 -13.75 18.90
CA ILE A 652 -9.31 -14.74 19.31
C ILE A 652 -9.04 -15.14 20.76
N PHE A 653 -10.01 -14.88 21.63
CA PHE A 653 -9.92 -15.15 23.06
C PHE A 653 -10.08 -16.65 23.34
N THR A 654 -9.07 -17.26 23.96
CA THR A 654 -8.97 -18.72 24.07
C THR A 654 -9.92 -19.33 25.09
N GLN A 655 -10.40 -18.54 26.05
CA GLN A 655 -11.19 -19.02 27.20
C GLN A 655 -10.42 -20.07 28.04
N MET A 656 -9.08 -20.07 27.94
CA MET A 656 -8.17 -20.90 28.73
C MET A 656 -7.61 -20.10 29.91
N ASP A 657 -7.56 -20.73 31.08
CA ASP A 657 -7.01 -20.15 32.30
C ASP A 657 -5.47 -20.20 32.33
N THR A 658 -4.89 -21.18 31.62
CA THR A 658 -3.43 -21.40 31.48
C THR A 658 -2.94 -21.05 30.06
N CYS A 659 -1.61 -20.99 29.86
CA CYS A 659 -1.00 -20.65 28.58
C CYS A 659 -1.31 -21.65 27.46
N VAL A 660 -1.17 -21.18 26.22
CA VAL A 660 -1.33 -21.99 24.99
C VAL A 660 0.00 -22.67 24.66
N THR A 661 0.02 -23.99 24.70
CA THR A 661 1.27 -24.77 24.59
C THR A 661 1.62 -25.17 23.16
N SER A 662 0.63 -25.20 22.27
CA SER A 662 0.78 -25.53 20.85
C SER A 662 -0.41 -24.97 20.06
N VAL A 663 -0.21 -24.64 18.78
CA VAL A 663 -1.24 -24.17 17.84
C VAL A 663 -1.03 -24.87 16.49
N ALA A 664 -2.12 -25.14 15.76
CA ALA A 664 -2.04 -25.78 14.43
C ALA A 664 -3.24 -25.40 13.52
N PHE A 665 -2.96 -24.86 12.32
CA PHE A 665 -3.95 -24.63 11.27
C PHE A 665 -4.55 -25.93 10.73
N ASP A 666 -5.84 -25.95 10.40
CA ASP A 666 -6.45 -27.03 9.61
C ASP A 666 -5.81 -27.04 8.20
N PRO A 667 -5.14 -28.12 7.79
CA PRO A 667 -4.41 -28.19 6.52
C PRO A 667 -5.33 -28.17 5.29
N GLU A 668 -6.64 -28.37 5.48
CA GLU A 668 -7.62 -28.33 4.38
C GLU A 668 -8.34 -26.96 4.29
N GLY A 669 -8.01 -25.98 5.13
CA GLY A 669 -8.53 -24.61 4.97
C GLY A 669 -8.30 -23.65 6.16
N PRO A 670 -8.05 -22.36 5.89
CA PRO A 670 -7.51 -21.40 6.87
C PRO A 670 -8.47 -20.97 7.99
N ASN A 671 -9.74 -21.38 7.94
CA ASN A 671 -10.77 -20.90 8.85
C ASN A 671 -10.75 -21.62 10.21
N ALA A 672 -10.28 -22.86 10.27
CA ALA A 672 -10.23 -23.66 11.49
C ALA A 672 -8.81 -23.80 12.01
N PHE A 673 -8.64 -23.79 13.33
CA PHE A 673 -7.36 -24.08 13.98
C PHE A 673 -7.55 -24.68 15.37
N LEU A 674 -6.49 -25.33 15.85
CA LEU A 674 -6.40 -25.90 17.18
C LEU A 674 -5.48 -25.06 18.06
N ALA A 675 -5.80 -25.03 19.36
CA ALA A 675 -4.88 -24.62 20.41
C ALA A 675 -4.95 -25.62 21.57
N SER A 676 -3.81 -25.98 22.16
CA SER A 676 -3.74 -26.76 23.40
C SER A 676 -3.30 -25.92 24.59
N SER A 677 -3.61 -26.36 25.80
CA SER A 677 -3.24 -25.67 27.04
C SER A 677 -2.43 -26.52 28.01
N ALA A 678 -1.75 -25.85 28.95
CA ALA A 678 -0.91 -26.47 29.97
C ALA A 678 -1.68 -27.36 30.96
N ASP A 679 -3.00 -27.19 31.07
CA ASP A 679 -3.90 -28.03 31.88
C ASP A 679 -4.41 -29.29 31.14
N GLY A 680 -4.00 -29.53 29.90
CA GLY A 680 -4.46 -30.69 29.12
C GLY A 680 -5.78 -30.48 28.35
N ARG A 681 -6.31 -29.25 28.28
CA ARG A 681 -7.37 -28.88 27.30
C ARG A 681 -6.83 -28.81 25.88
N LEU A 682 -7.62 -29.30 24.93
CA LEU A 682 -7.49 -29.08 23.48
C LEU A 682 -8.75 -28.37 22.99
N CYS A 683 -8.60 -27.25 22.31
CA CYS A 683 -9.72 -26.48 21.76
C CYS A 683 -9.63 -26.34 20.24
N LEU A 684 -10.78 -26.41 19.56
CA LEU A 684 -10.97 -26.10 18.16
C LEU A 684 -11.69 -24.76 18.02
N TYR A 685 -11.16 -23.88 17.18
CA TYR A 685 -11.76 -22.59 16.87
C TYR A 685 -12.11 -22.48 15.39
N ASP A 686 -13.16 -21.73 15.08
CA ASP A 686 -13.50 -21.29 13.72
C ASP A 686 -13.50 -19.75 13.67
N ARG A 687 -12.57 -19.21 12.88
CA ARG A 687 -12.33 -17.76 12.71
C ARG A 687 -13.52 -17.02 12.11
N ARG A 688 -14.46 -17.73 11.47
CA ARG A 688 -15.67 -17.15 10.88
C ARG A 688 -16.73 -16.79 11.92
N ILE A 689 -16.58 -17.27 13.16
CA ILE A 689 -17.53 -17.04 14.25
C ILE A 689 -16.94 -16.05 15.24
N GLY A 690 -17.61 -14.91 15.43
CA GLY A 690 -17.10 -13.81 16.25
C GLY A 690 -17.13 -14.07 17.77
N GLY A 691 -16.19 -13.45 18.49
CA GLY A 691 -16.15 -13.42 19.95
C GLY A 691 -16.02 -14.81 20.59
N ASN A 692 -16.65 -15.01 21.75
CA ASN A 692 -16.54 -16.27 22.51
C ASN A 692 -17.16 -17.48 21.78
N ALA A 693 -18.02 -17.27 20.79
CA ALA A 693 -18.61 -18.33 19.96
C ALA A 693 -17.62 -18.90 18.93
N SER A 694 -16.43 -18.29 18.76
CA SER A 694 -15.32 -18.87 17.99
C SER A 694 -14.90 -20.26 18.46
N LEU A 695 -15.08 -20.59 19.74
CA LEU A 695 -14.79 -21.89 20.33
C LEU A 695 -15.83 -22.94 19.91
N VAL A 696 -15.49 -23.79 18.94
CA VAL A 696 -16.37 -24.83 18.37
C VAL A 696 -16.32 -26.13 19.19
N ARG A 697 -15.15 -26.50 19.72
CA ARG A 697 -14.96 -27.67 20.60
C ARG A 697 -13.93 -27.39 21.68
N ASN A 698 -14.12 -28.04 22.83
CA ASN A 698 -13.15 -28.15 23.91
C ASN A 698 -13.16 -29.62 24.37
N TRP A 699 -12.00 -30.28 24.34
CA TRP A 699 -11.78 -31.62 24.83
C TRP A 699 -10.77 -31.60 25.98
N HIS A 700 -11.07 -32.25 27.09
CA HIS A 700 -10.21 -32.31 28.27
C HIS A 700 -10.11 -33.78 28.72
N ARG A 701 -8.98 -34.42 28.37
CA ARG A 701 -8.70 -35.86 28.66
C ARG A 701 -7.25 -36.10 29.08
N HIS A 702 -6.29 -35.38 28.49
CA HIS A 702 -4.90 -35.33 29.00
C HIS A 702 -4.91 -34.76 30.42
N GLN A 703 -4.04 -35.28 31.29
CA GLN A 703 -3.97 -34.84 32.71
C GLN A 703 -2.79 -33.89 32.96
N SER A 704 -2.04 -33.56 31.91
CA SER A 704 -0.88 -32.69 31.96
C SER A 704 -0.69 -31.90 30.66
N TRP A 705 0.31 -31.03 30.68
CA TRP A 705 0.76 -30.18 29.59
C TRP A 705 0.86 -30.93 28.26
N ILE A 706 0.11 -30.48 27.25
CA ILE A 706 0.23 -30.99 25.88
C ILE A 706 1.46 -30.35 25.24
N GLU A 707 2.46 -31.13 24.81
CA GLU A 707 3.66 -30.61 24.16
C GLU A 707 3.38 -30.14 22.74
N SER A 708 2.63 -30.94 21.98
CA SER A 708 2.35 -30.69 20.57
C SER A 708 0.97 -31.17 20.14
N VAL A 709 0.43 -30.46 19.14
CA VAL A 709 -0.83 -30.75 18.45
C VAL A 709 -0.55 -30.80 16.95
N HIS A 710 -1.01 -31.85 16.28
CA HIS A 710 -0.88 -31.98 14.84
C HIS A 710 -2.16 -32.52 14.20
N TRP A 711 -2.48 -32.02 13.01
CA TRP A 711 -3.49 -32.60 12.14
C TRP A 711 -2.92 -33.76 11.35
N GLN A 712 -3.67 -34.87 11.25
CA GLN A 712 -3.37 -35.93 10.29
C GLN A 712 -3.89 -35.49 8.91
N LYS A 713 -2.98 -35.19 7.97
CA LYS A 713 -3.35 -34.92 6.58
C LYS A 713 -3.96 -36.18 5.95
N GLY A 714 -5.01 -36.02 5.15
CA GLY A 714 -5.70 -37.12 4.46
C GLY A 714 -7.12 -37.41 4.99
N GLY A 715 -8.09 -36.60 4.56
CA GLY A 715 -9.51 -36.95 4.45
C GLY A 715 -10.34 -37.08 5.75
N ASN A 716 -9.84 -37.77 6.78
CA ASN A 716 -10.61 -38.08 7.98
C ASN A 716 -10.64 -36.96 9.04
N LYS A 717 -9.91 -35.85 8.83
CA LYS A 717 -9.74 -34.74 9.79
C LYS A 717 -9.47 -35.21 11.23
N ALA A 718 -8.58 -36.20 11.36
CA ALA A 718 -8.14 -36.68 12.66
C ALA A 718 -7.05 -35.75 13.22
N ILE A 719 -6.99 -35.67 14.54
CA ILE A 719 -6.03 -34.85 15.29
C ILE A 719 -5.20 -35.80 16.15
N MET A 720 -3.90 -35.56 16.26
CA MET A 720 -3.05 -36.25 17.23
C MET A 720 -2.42 -35.25 18.19
N THR A 721 -2.48 -35.54 19.49
CA THR A 721 -1.88 -34.71 20.53
C THR A 721 -1.11 -35.55 21.54
N ALA A 722 0.02 -35.02 22.01
CA ALA A 722 0.94 -35.71 22.90
C ALA A 722 1.19 -34.88 24.17
N SER A 723 1.10 -35.51 25.35
CA SER A 723 1.24 -34.83 26.65
C SER A 723 2.44 -35.34 27.44
N LEU A 724 2.98 -34.47 28.32
CA LEU A 724 4.09 -34.79 29.22
C LEU A 724 3.75 -35.94 30.19
N ASP A 725 2.48 -36.30 30.37
CA ASP A 725 2.03 -37.50 31.08
C ASP A 725 2.40 -38.83 30.38
N GLY A 726 3.04 -38.77 29.21
CA GLY A 726 3.47 -39.92 28.41
C GLY A 726 2.42 -40.41 27.42
N GLU A 727 1.24 -39.78 27.38
CA GLU A 727 0.11 -40.24 26.58
C GLU A 727 0.04 -39.51 25.22
N VAL A 728 -0.04 -40.29 24.14
CA VAL A 728 -0.38 -39.82 22.79
C VAL A 728 -1.82 -40.23 22.50
N ARG A 729 -2.67 -39.30 22.08
CA ARG A 729 -4.09 -39.51 21.78
C ARG A 729 -4.41 -39.15 20.34
N LEU A 730 -5.14 -40.04 19.64
CA LEU A 730 -5.82 -39.73 18.38
C LEU A 730 -7.28 -39.31 18.66
N TRP A 731 -7.73 -38.25 17.99
CA TRP A 731 -9.08 -37.68 18.11
C TRP A 731 -9.74 -37.57 16.73
N ASP A 732 -11.07 -37.62 16.68
CA ASP A 732 -11.87 -37.42 15.47
C ASP A 732 -12.75 -36.17 15.65
N LEU A 733 -12.74 -35.22 14.72
CA LEU A 733 -13.59 -34.02 14.79
C LEU A 733 -15.09 -34.32 14.89
N ARG A 734 -15.54 -35.46 14.37
CA ARG A 734 -16.95 -35.86 14.31
C ARG A 734 -17.44 -36.37 15.67
N ASP A 735 -16.52 -36.83 16.52
CA ASP A 735 -16.81 -37.32 17.85
C ASP A 735 -17.10 -36.15 18.80
N ARG A 736 -18.36 -36.06 19.25
CA ARG A 736 -18.82 -34.96 20.09
C ARG A 736 -18.24 -34.97 21.50
N ASP A 737 -17.88 -36.15 22.01
CA ASP A 737 -17.60 -36.37 23.42
C ASP A 737 -16.14 -36.80 23.69
N GLY A 738 -15.37 -37.15 22.66
CA GLY A 738 -14.01 -37.69 22.82
C GLY A 738 -14.05 -39.07 23.48
N VAL A 739 -14.83 -39.98 22.87
CA VAL A 739 -15.12 -41.36 23.27
C VAL A 739 -15.21 -42.32 22.07
N GLY A 740 -15.73 -41.89 20.91
CA GLY A 740 -15.92 -42.71 19.70
C GLY A 740 -14.77 -42.55 18.70
N ILE A 741 -14.07 -43.65 18.36
CA ILE A 741 -12.78 -43.65 17.62
C ILE A 741 -11.61 -43.03 18.43
N SER A 742 -11.89 -42.05 19.31
CA SER A 742 -10.99 -41.42 20.29
C SER A 742 -10.35 -42.36 21.34
N GLY A 743 -10.44 -43.68 21.17
CA GLY A 743 -9.89 -44.70 22.07
C GLY A 743 -8.44 -45.11 21.78
N LYS A 744 -7.85 -44.69 20.65
CA LYS A 744 -6.43 -44.96 20.37
C LYS A 744 -5.53 -44.05 21.20
N LYS A 745 -5.06 -44.63 22.31
CA LYS A 745 -4.03 -44.09 23.20
C LYS A 745 -2.76 -44.94 23.07
N TRP A 746 -1.63 -44.28 22.90
CA TRP A 746 -0.31 -44.91 23.04
C TRP A 746 0.40 -44.33 24.28
N GLN A 747 1.21 -45.14 24.94
CA GLN A 747 2.15 -44.72 25.99
C GLN A 747 3.56 -45.24 25.63
N PRO A 748 4.25 -44.65 24.64
CA PRO A 748 5.50 -45.22 24.10
C PRO A 748 6.61 -45.39 25.14
N HIS A 749 6.60 -44.55 26.18
CA HIS A 749 7.61 -44.52 27.25
C HIS A 749 7.00 -44.67 28.66
N GLY A 750 5.76 -45.15 28.75
CA GLY A 750 5.06 -45.46 30.01
C GLY A 750 4.62 -44.24 30.84
N ASN A 751 5.57 -43.46 31.34
CA ASN A 751 5.37 -42.51 32.44
C ASN A 751 5.67 -41.04 32.11
N ALA A 752 6.39 -40.74 31.01
CA ALA A 752 6.74 -39.36 30.65
C ALA A 752 7.13 -39.23 29.17
N LEU A 753 6.80 -38.07 28.60
CA LEU A 753 7.21 -37.60 27.27
C LEU A 753 8.06 -36.33 27.42
N ALA A 754 9.01 -36.11 26.51
CA ALA A 754 9.75 -34.84 26.41
C ALA A 754 9.52 -34.12 25.08
N ASN A 755 9.45 -34.84 23.95
CA ASN A 755 9.16 -34.28 22.63
C ASN A 755 8.35 -35.26 21.80
N PHE A 756 7.55 -34.74 20.87
CA PHE A 756 6.81 -35.52 19.89
C PHE A 756 6.87 -34.87 18.50
N ALA A 757 6.74 -35.68 17.45
CA ALA A 757 6.64 -35.19 16.07
C ALA A 757 5.77 -36.14 15.22
N LEU A 758 4.76 -35.60 14.54
CA LEU A 758 4.02 -36.29 13.48
C LEU A 758 4.65 -35.98 12.12
N HIS A 759 4.87 -37.01 11.30
CA HIS A 759 5.25 -36.81 9.90
C HIS A 759 4.03 -36.37 9.05
N PRO A 760 4.15 -35.33 8.19
CA PRO A 760 2.99 -34.67 7.57
C PRO A 760 2.34 -35.39 6.38
N LYS A 761 2.95 -36.45 5.84
CA LYS A 761 2.40 -37.30 4.75
C LYS A 761 2.28 -38.77 5.16
N ALA A 762 3.43 -39.45 5.28
CA ALA A 762 3.51 -40.83 5.77
C ALA A 762 2.90 -40.96 7.17
N ALA A 763 2.14 -42.03 7.39
CA ALA A 763 1.53 -42.34 8.68
C ALA A 763 2.58 -42.91 9.65
N VAL A 764 3.41 -42.04 10.23
CA VAL A 764 4.40 -42.35 11.27
C VAL A 764 4.54 -41.16 12.24
N PHE A 765 4.80 -41.44 13.51
CA PHE A 765 5.20 -40.44 14.50
C PHE A 765 6.44 -40.88 15.27
N ALA A 766 7.17 -39.92 15.84
CA ALA A 766 8.29 -40.15 16.75
C ALA A 766 8.00 -39.55 18.14
N ALA A 767 8.41 -40.24 19.20
CA ALA A 767 8.22 -39.82 20.59
C ALA A 767 9.48 -40.09 21.42
N SER A 768 9.97 -39.10 22.18
CA SER A 768 11.15 -39.25 23.05
C SER A 768 10.83 -39.03 24.53
N PRO A 769 11.44 -39.80 25.45
CA PRO A 769 11.30 -39.61 26.89
C PRO A 769 12.25 -38.52 27.41
N PRO A 770 12.04 -37.99 28.62
CA PRO A 770 13.01 -37.12 29.28
C PRO A 770 14.35 -37.83 29.56
N THR A 771 15.47 -37.13 29.32
CA THR A 771 16.81 -37.63 29.61
C THR A 771 17.11 -37.60 31.10
N THR A 772 16.86 -38.72 31.79
CA THR A 772 17.30 -38.95 33.18
C THR A 772 18.74 -39.45 33.24
N GLU A 773 19.39 -39.38 34.40
CA GLU A 773 20.80 -39.84 34.53
C GLU A 773 20.97 -41.35 34.27
N HIS A 774 19.96 -42.18 34.55
CA HIS A 774 19.95 -43.59 34.17
C HIS A 774 19.84 -43.85 32.67
N ASN A 775 19.34 -42.88 31.88
CA ASN A 775 19.23 -42.96 30.43
C ASN A 775 20.38 -42.25 29.69
N ARG A 776 21.38 -41.69 30.39
CA ARG A 776 22.65 -41.28 29.76
C ARG A 776 23.38 -42.53 29.25
N PRO A 777 23.90 -42.55 28.01
CA PRO A 777 24.73 -43.65 27.55
C PRO A 777 26.02 -43.70 28.37
N LEU A 778 26.33 -44.87 28.95
CA LEU A 778 27.54 -45.13 29.75
C LEU A 778 28.85 -45.06 28.93
N ASP A 779 28.74 -44.91 27.61
CA ASP A 779 29.82 -44.72 26.65
C ASP A 779 29.36 -43.66 25.64
N PRO A 780 30.04 -42.50 25.52
CA PRO A 780 29.63 -41.41 24.62
C PRO A 780 29.77 -41.78 23.13
N THR A 781 30.43 -42.87 22.79
CA THR A 781 30.47 -43.42 21.42
C THR A 781 29.27 -44.32 21.12
N ARG A 782 28.63 -44.90 22.16
CA ARG A 782 27.51 -45.83 22.04
C ARG A 782 26.17 -45.10 21.98
N ARG A 783 25.97 -44.43 20.83
CA ARG A 783 24.79 -43.62 20.49
C ARG A 783 23.49 -44.41 20.71
N GLN A 784 22.50 -43.76 21.31
CA GLN A 784 21.10 -44.19 21.16
C GLN A 784 20.67 -43.96 19.71
N THR A 785 20.62 -45.03 18.92
CA THR A 785 19.60 -45.15 17.88
C THR A 785 18.23 -45.09 18.56
N LEU A 786 17.25 -44.45 17.91
CA LEU A 786 15.86 -44.61 18.32
C LEU A 786 15.54 -46.11 18.28
N ASP A 787 15.04 -46.66 19.38
CA ASP A 787 14.61 -48.05 19.45
C ASP A 787 13.48 -48.25 18.42
N PRO A 788 13.44 -49.30 17.58
CA PRO A 788 12.39 -49.46 16.56
C PRO A 788 10.94 -49.40 17.09
N GLN A 789 10.72 -49.52 18.41
CA GLN A 789 9.42 -49.28 19.06
C GLN A 789 9.01 -47.79 19.15
N GLN A 790 9.92 -46.85 18.86
CA GLN A 790 9.72 -45.40 19.02
C GLN A 790 9.12 -44.72 17.78
N ILE A 791 9.03 -45.44 16.66
CA ILE A 791 8.30 -45.00 15.46
C ILE A 791 7.15 -45.98 15.22
N LEU A 792 5.95 -45.55 15.58
CA LEU A 792 4.73 -46.37 15.54
C LEU A 792 3.84 -45.95 14.38
N PRO A 793 3.24 -46.90 13.64
CA PRO A 793 2.20 -46.60 12.67
C PRO A 793 0.90 -46.18 13.41
N PRO A 794 0.26 -45.04 13.08
CA PRO A 794 -1.03 -44.62 13.64
C PRO A 794 -2.16 -45.65 13.45
N CYS A 795 -2.08 -46.47 12.39
CA CYS A 795 -2.59 -47.84 12.26
C CYS A 795 -2.26 -48.39 10.85
N PRO A 796 -2.59 -49.67 10.54
CA PRO A 796 -2.81 -50.11 9.15
C PRO A 796 -4.04 -49.44 8.53
#